data_AF-A0A7V1M9J9-F1
#
_entry.id   AF-A0A7V1M9J9-F1
#
_cell.length_a   1.000
_cell.length_b   1.000
_cell.length_c   1.000
_cell.angle_alpha   90.00
_cell.angle_beta   90.00
_cell.angle_gamma   90.00
#
_symmetry.space_group_name_H-M   'P 1'
#
loop_
_entity.id
_entity.type
_entity.pdbx_description
1 polymer ?
#
loop_
_entity_poly.entity_id
_entity_poly.type
_entity_poly.pdbx_seq_one_letter_code
_entity_poly.pdbx_strand_id
1 'polypeptide(L)'
;MKTIRWLWFIGFLVLTIPSALADPPRFPYGRRYPSARVALVIPGGWTAPTDQETIDFLNSLYGRADAQAVKWWERDHSDMSAGGGFPATEDYLNLTYVELQAFAGSTLAAAYRYAQKNNINWEDMFLHFKEDSFLNHKTVNNVRWYRGWFDIIVRDAGGIANSYVVGDQVPLNIAISSGGYVYFVVVSSPFDRAFIELSTSGEGGGSVSIEYCNQVNTDDVCTGWAPVSIQEDTTNNMTQNGTIRWKVPQDWKWCKYGIQIGGAFVVRLRSQGYTRNPVLYRVKTFSGFEIVSAATRTVQVVSATANTVRLPDKWIAFIADFYKDFTIRVVSGPGAGQERVVTGHSWSSSVLNISPDWETIPTSESVIELVGPALKVYGWDPANDTNGDGYVDDAEYANRVNPNASARAPFMARIVDTQMSLTVMYRTNLWNEHVLNSFAQWLAPPGTTPVVGGYYNDNYTRLMDWRSLPVFSGGLVLERPGRRVAEEPLVTEYMNTFVLGHSAIRRLTGLLWIGHNVSTYYLYPTVTGRRLMDLGGVSWALCEGSVYGVLDLYGFAQLAHYPAHAARGIVSVIMGHIKWGLVEQIANTREHWERELTNMLAIYYLIQTPEMTAMQFWNTTSTYGSGLTTAHAASYYKAGVPKNMAYIPVGLLRVDIGVPANSIPEGKEALMYMENLYVNGAYHPFSAVGRSTATQVYFADWAGNETGYVPAVPTHIYYLWRSAESAASFNLNGDTGTWPRDTILARKYTKGLVLYRCPYFRPSGSSFVAYVNNEVTVPLDGVYRRVNYDGTLGPPITEITLRGYESAILVSAAETTAPNVQLTVSVDKPNPKSLDVVTVTIEARNVGNTESGEVEIRLPISREVSYEQGSLSPSDVTIDTSDTSVIKITLPSLLPAQSKTVQLRLIVH
;
A
#
# COMPACT_ATOMS: atom_id res chain seq x y z
N MET A 1 39.19 -10.20 -49.90
CA MET A 1 37.93 -9.72 -50.51
C MET A 1 36.77 -10.47 -49.87
N LYS A 2 35.73 -9.72 -49.48
CA LYS A 2 34.40 -10.14 -48.97
C LYS A 2 34.36 -10.76 -47.56
N THR A 3 34.46 -9.87 -46.57
CA THR A 3 33.90 -10.02 -45.22
C THR A 3 32.39 -9.73 -45.27
N ILE A 4 31.55 -10.71 -44.92
CA ILE A 4 30.11 -10.53 -44.72
C ILE A 4 29.88 -10.31 -43.21
N ARG A 5 29.51 -9.08 -42.85
CA ARG A 5 29.03 -8.72 -41.50
C ARG A 5 27.55 -9.07 -41.41
N TRP A 6 27.20 -10.00 -40.52
CA TRP A 6 25.83 -10.18 -40.03
C TRP A 6 25.58 -9.18 -38.90
N LEU A 7 24.81 -8.12 -39.21
CA LEU A 7 24.23 -7.21 -38.23
C LEU A 7 22.97 -7.88 -37.66
N TRP A 8 23.00 -8.20 -36.36
CA TRP A 8 21.80 -8.53 -35.61
C TRP A 8 20.95 -7.27 -35.45
N PHE A 9 19.75 -7.30 -36.03
CA PHE A 9 18.68 -6.35 -35.77
C PHE A 9 18.22 -6.54 -34.32
N ILE A 10 18.74 -5.74 -33.40
CA ILE A 10 18.09 -5.50 -32.12
C ILE A 10 16.92 -4.58 -32.41
N GLY A 11 15.70 -5.10 -32.27
CA GLY A 11 14.47 -4.32 -32.28
C GLY A 11 14.41 -3.39 -31.07
N PHE A 12 15.22 -2.33 -31.07
CA PHE A 12 14.95 -1.14 -30.27
C PHE A 12 13.81 -0.41 -30.97
N LEU A 13 12.57 -0.68 -30.54
CA LEU A 13 11.51 0.30 -30.71
C LEU A 13 11.92 1.48 -29.81
N VAL A 14 12.63 2.44 -30.39
CA VAL A 14 12.82 3.76 -29.78
C VAL A 14 11.42 4.37 -29.70
N LEU A 15 10.76 4.17 -28.57
CA LEU A 15 9.69 5.03 -28.11
C LEU A 15 10.30 6.43 -27.98
N THR A 16 10.25 7.21 -29.07
CA THR A 16 10.51 8.63 -29.02
C THR A 16 9.51 9.22 -28.03
N ILE A 17 9.98 9.53 -26.83
CA ILE A 17 9.22 10.14 -25.74
C ILE A 17 8.83 11.55 -26.21
N PRO A 18 7.54 11.87 -26.41
CA PRO A 18 7.14 13.26 -26.31
C PRO A 18 7.30 13.63 -24.84
N SER A 19 8.30 14.44 -24.54
CA SER A 19 8.56 15.05 -23.22
C SER A 19 7.50 16.08 -22.81
N ALA A 20 6.26 15.87 -23.22
CA ALA A 20 5.13 16.58 -22.64
C ALA A 20 4.85 15.90 -21.30
N LEU A 21 5.40 16.45 -20.22
CA LEU A 21 4.82 16.31 -18.89
C LEU A 21 3.35 16.68 -19.05
N ALA A 22 2.48 15.67 -19.19
CA ALA A 22 1.05 15.89 -19.19
C ALA A 22 0.69 16.63 -17.91
N ASP A 23 -0.26 17.56 -18.00
CA ASP A 23 -0.69 18.37 -16.86
C ASP A 23 -0.83 17.51 -15.60
N PRO A 24 -0.35 18.00 -14.44
CA PRO A 24 -0.47 17.26 -13.20
C PRO A 24 -1.94 16.90 -12.96
N PRO A 25 -2.21 15.69 -12.44
CA PRO A 25 -3.58 15.29 -12.16
C PRO A 25 -4.16 16.29 -11.17
N ARG A 26 -5.33 16.83 -11.51
CA ARG A 26 -6.09 17.71 -10.63
C ARG A 26 -7.14 16.87 -9.93
N PHE A 27 -7.42 17.20 -8.67
CA PHE A 27 -8.58 16.65 -7.99
C PHE A 27 -9.82 16.97 -8.83
N PRO A 28 -10.59 15.97 -9.25
CA PRO A 28 -11.72 16.18 -10.16
C PRO A 28 -12.89 16.92 -9.50
N TYR A 29 -12.92 16.98 -8.16
CA TYR A 29 -13.99 17.58 -7.37
C TYR A 29 -13.47 18.72 -6.48
N GLY A 30 -14.39 19.61 -6.09
CA GLY A 30 -14.13 20.65 -5.10
C GLY A 30 -13.68 20.07 -3.76
N ARG A 31 -13.00 20.88 -2.94
CA ARG A 31 -12.55 20.43 -1.61
C ARG A 31 -13.73 20.09 -0.72
N ARG A 32 -13.62 19.00 0.04
CA ARG A 32 -14.54 18.73 1.17
C ARG A 32 -14.33 19.69 2.33
N TYR A 33 -13.09 20.15 2.53
CA TYR A 33 -12.72 21.06 3.60
C TYR A 33 -12.02 22.31 3.06
N PRO A 34 -12.23 23.50 3.63
CA PRO A 34 -11.74 24.75 3.03
C PRO A 34 -10.21 24.78 2.85
N SER A 35 -9.47 24.29 3.84
CA SER A 35 -8.01 24.45 3.94
C SER A 35 -7.21 23.18 3.74
N ALA A 36 -7.85 22.01 3.58
CA ALA A 36 -7.21 20.70 3.46
C ALA A 36 -7.91 19.80 2.44
N ARG A 37 -7.15 18.83 1.91
CA ARG A 37 -7.70 17.64 1.23
C ARG A 37 -7.58 16.43 2.15
N VAL A 38 -8.57 15.55 2.14
CA VAL A 38 -8.59 14.32 2.94
C VAL A 38 -8.63 13.11 2.00
N ALA A 39 -7.77 12.13 2.28
CA ALA A 39 -7.74 10.86 1.58
C ALA A 39 -8.10 9.71 2.52
N LEU A 40 -8.62 8.63 1.94
CA LEU A 40 -8.83 7.35 2.63
C LEU A 40 -7.99 6.26 1.97
N VAL A 41 -7.27 5.47 2.75
CA VAL A 41 -6.45 4.35 2.28
C VAL A 41 -7.04 3.04 2.78
N ILE A 42 -7.35 2.19 1.82
CA ILE A 42 -7.99 0.88 1.92
C ILE A 42 -9.26 0.98 2.82
N PRO A 43 -10.22 1.87 2.51
CA PRO A 43 -11.51 1.83 3.18
C PRO A 43 -12.29 0.59 2.74
N GLY A 44 -13.19 0.10 3.59
CA GLY A 44 -13.97 -1.12 3.31
C GLY A 44 -14.21 -1.97 4.55
N GLY A 45 -15.05 -3.00 4.43
CA GLY A 45 -15.48 -3.79 5.60
C GLY A 45 -16.27 -2.94 6.62
N TRP A 46 -17.06 -1.98 6.12
CA TRP A 46 -17.85 -1.08 6.96
C TRP A 46 -18.71 -1.85 7.95
N THR A 47 -18.65 -1.42 9.20
CA THR A 47 -19.41 -2.03 10.30
C THR A 47 -20.25 -0.94 10.95
N ALA A 48 -21.50 -1.28 11.31
CA ALA A 48 -22.37 -0.37 12.06
C ALA A 48 -21.70 0.02 13.40
N PRO A 49 -21.71 1.30 13.80
CA PRO A 49 -21.19 1.72 15.10
C PRO A 49 -21.95 1.05 16.25
N THR A 50 -21.28 0.84 17.36
CA THR A 50 -21.89 0.42 18.63
C THR A 50 -21.80 1.50 19.71
N ASP A 51 -21.06 2.57 19.45
CA ASP A 51 -20.98 3.75 20.32
C ASP A 51 -22.19 4.67 20.11
N GLN A 52 -22.87 5.04 21.20
CA GLN A 52 -24.14 5.80 21.14
C GLN A 52 -23.98 7.18 20.52
N GLU A 53 -22.91 7.92 20.85
CA GLU A 53 -22.65 9.25 20.28
C GLU A 53 -22.46 9.18 18.77
N THR A 54 -21.75 8.15 18.29
CA THR A 54 -21.56 7.90 16.85
C THR A 54 -22.88 7.49 16.18
N ILE A 55 -23.69 6.67 16.85
CA ILE A 55 -25.03 6.29 16.37
C ILE A 55 -25.92 7.51 16.21
N ASP A 56 -26.01 8.36 17.24
CA ASP A 56 -26.83 9.56 17.23
C ASP A 56 -26.37 10.54 16.15
N PHE A 57 -25.05 10.69 15.99
CA PHE A 57 -24.46 11.51 14.94
C PHE A 57 -24.81 11.00 13.53
N LEU A 58 -24.64 9.71 13.24
CA LEU A 58 -25.01 9.16 11.92
C LEU A 58 -26.52 9.21 11.67
N ASN A 59 -27.33 8.95 12.69
CA ASN A 59 -28.78 9.12 12.61
C ASN A 59 -29.16 10.57 12.29
N SER A 60 -28.45 11.55 12.87
CA SER A 60 -28.70 12.98 12.59
C SER A 60 -28.38 13.37 11.13
N LEU A 61 -27.38 12.72 10.52
CA LEU A 61 -26.93 13.04 9.17
C LEU A 61 -27.67 12.25 8.08
N TYR A 62 -27.96 10.98 8.35
CA TYR A 62 -28.40 10.02 7.33
C TYR A 62 -29.71 9.29 7.69
N GLY A 63 -30.30 9.58 8.86
CA GLY A 63 -31.49 8.88 9.35
C GLY A 63 -31.27 7.41 9.70
N ARG A 64 -30.02 6.95 9.74
CA ARG A 64 -29.62 5.57 10.05
C ARG A 64 -28.16 5.52 10.54
N ALA A 65 -27.81 4.47 11.27
CA ALA A 65 -26.47 4.24 11.81
C ALA A 65 -25.99 2.80 11.56
N ASP A 66 -25.96 2.39 10.30
CA ASP A 66 -25.44 1.08 9.89
C ASP A 66 -24.20 1.20 9.00
N ALA A 67 -23.67 0.06 8.53
CA ALA A 67 -22.49 0.00 7.67
C ALA A 67 -22.62 0.90 6.42
N GLN A 68 -23.84 1.08 5.89
CA GLN A 68 -24.06 1.93 4.72
C GLN A 68 -23.94 3.42 5.08
N ALA A 69 -24.41 3.84 6.26
CA ALA A 69 -24.19 5.21 6.75
C ALA A 69 -22.70 5.51 6.99
N VAL A 70 -21.93 4.53 7.48
CA VAL A 70 -20.47 4.70 7.63
C VAL A 70 -19.81 4.89 6.26
N LYS A 71 -20.19 4.10 5.26
CA LYS A 71 -19.71 4.26 3.88
C LYS A 71 -20.03 5.65 3.33
N TRP A 72 -21.26 6.13 3.50
CA TRP A 72 -21.66 7.47 3.05
C TRP A 72 -20.88 8.56 3.78
N TRP A 73 -20.73 8.44 5.10
CA TRP A 73 -19.92 9.36 5.88
C TRP A 73 -18.50 9.49 5.33
N GLU A 74 -17.83 8.36 5.08
CA GLU A 74 -16.47 8.34 4.55
C GLU A 74 -16.38 9.06 3.20
N ARG A 75 -17.29 8.77 2.27
CA ARG A 75 -17.36 9.44 0.96
C ARG A 75 -17.59 10.95 1.07
N ASP A 76 -18.46 11.37 1.99
CA ASP A 76 -18.84 12.77 2.15
C ASP A 76 -17.75 13.59 2.89
N HIS A 77 -16.85 12.91 3.61
CA HIS A 77 -15.80 13.52 4.43
C HIS A 77 -14.38 13.28 3.88
N SER A 78 -14.27 12.87 2.62
CA SER A 78 -12.99 12.71 1.92
C SER A 78 -13.06 13.14 0.46
N ASP A 79 -11.91 13.49 -0.11
CA ASP A 79 -11.74 13.93 -1.49
C ASP A 79 -11.32 12.77 -2.42
N MET A 80 -10.70 11.73 -1.86
CA MET A 80 -10.23 10.57 -2.62
C MET A 80 -10.08 9.31 -1.75
N SER A 81 -10.19 8.14 -2.37
CA SER A 81 -9.76 6.85 -1.79
C SER A 81 -8.68 6.17 -2.61
N ALA A 82 -7.82 5.43 -1.93
CA ALA A 82 -6.79 4.59 -2.50
C ALA A 82 -6.91 3.18 -1.95
N GLY A 83 -6.98 2.14 -2.79
CA GLY A 83 -6.98 0.74 -2.37
C GLY A 83 -8.37 0.11 -2.20
N GLY A 84 -9.43 0.77 -2.70
CA GLY A 84 -10.75 0.13 -2.89
C GLY A 84 -11.85 0.56 -1.92
N GLY A 85 -12.94 -0.21 -1.92
CA GLY A 85 -14.18 0.03 -1.16
C GLY A 85 -15.28 0.67 -2.01
N PHE A 86 -15.01 1.81 -2.62
CA PHE A 86 -16.04 2.55 -3.37
C PHE A 86 -16.23 2.02 -4.81
N PRO A 87 -17.46 1.91 -5.31
CA PRO A 87 -17.72 1.54 -6.70
C PRO A 87 -17.38 2.71 -7.64
N ALA A 88 -17.06 2.38 -8.89
CA ALA A 88 -16.69 3.30 -9.96
C ALA A 88 -17.75 4.36 -10.32
N THR A 89 -19.01 4.10 -9.93
CA THR A 89 -20.18 4.89 -10.31
C THR A 89 -20.46 6.06 -9.36
N GLU A 90 -19.66 6.23 -8.31
CA GLU A 90 -19.79 7.37 -7.39
C GLU A 90 -18.97 8.56 -7.92
N ASP A 91 -19.50 9.78 -7.81
CA ASP A 91 -18.79 11.04 -8.12
C ASP A 91 -17.68 11.29 -7.07
N TYR A 92 -16.65 10.44 -7.10
CA TYR A 92 -15.63 10.31 -6.08
C TYR A 92 -14.34 9.73 -6.68
N LEU A 93 -13.18 10.30 -6.34
CA LEU A 93 -11.91 9.84 -6.88
C LEU A 93 -11.49 8.56 -6.16
N ASN A 94 -11.83 7.41 -6.75
CA ASN A 94 -11.40 6.11 -6.26
C ASN A 94 -10.22 5.56 -7.05
N LEU A 95 -9.14 5.21 -6.36
CA LEU A 95 -7.93 4.61 -6.91
C LEU A 95 -7.79 3.18 -6.40
N THR A 96 -7.39 2.25 -7.27
CA THR A 96 -7.11 0.87 -6.85
C THR A 96 -5.66 0.67 -6.43
N TYR A 97 -5.37 -0.51 -5.92
CA TYR A 97 -4.05 -1.02 -5.59
C TYR A 97 -3.58 -1.99 -6.69
N VAL A 98 -2.30 -1.93 -7.05
CA VAL A 98 -1.66 -2.90 -7.97
C VAL A 98 -0.26 -3.29 -7.49
N GLU A 99 0.24 -4.41 -8.00
CA GLU A 99 1.65 -4.78 -7.94
C GLU A 99 2.10 -5.17 -9.35
N LEU A 100 2.50 -4.18 -10.17
CA LEU A 100 2.88 -4.42 -11.56
C LEU A 100 4.07 -5.39 -11.69
N GLN A 101 4.95 -5.38 -10.70
CA GLN A 101 6.15 -6.23 -10.62
C GLN A 101 5.85 -7.70 -10.28
N ALA A 102 4.62 -8.05 -9.89
CA ALA A 102 4.27 -9.42 -9.50
C ALA A 102 2.78 -9.77 -9.72
N PHE A 103 2.51 -10.98 -10.19
CA PHE A 103 1.16 -11.51 -10.24
C PHE A 103 0.77 -12.23 -8.95
N ALA A 104 -0.40 -11.89 -8.42
CA ALA A 104 -1.01 -12.52 -7.26
C ALA A 104 -2.54 -12.35 -7.29
N GLY A 105 -3.28 -13.26 -6.63
CA GLY A 105 -4.74 -13.13 -6.47
C GLY A 105 -5.49 -12.76 -7.76
N SER A 106 -6.16 -11.60 -7.73
CA SER A 106 -6.99 -11.11 -8.85
C SER A 106 -6.19 -10.69 -10.10
N THR A 107 -4.96 -10.19 -9.95
CA THR A 107 -4.12 -9.81 -11.11
C THR A 107 -3.61 -11.05 -11.84
N LEU A 108 -3.29 -12.12 -11.10
CA LEU A 108 -2.94 -13.42 -11.67
C LEU A 108 -4.12 -14.04 -12.44
N ALA A 109 -5.32 -14.02 -11.85
CA ALA A 109 -6.54 -14.48 -12.52
C ALA A 109 -6.84 -13.67 -13.80
N ALA A 110 -6.67 -12.34 -13.74
CA ALA A 110 -6.85 -11.47 -14.90
C ALA A 110 -5.82 -11.76 -16.01
N ALA A 111 -4.57 -12.04 -15.66
CA ALA A 111 -3.51 -12.43 -16.59
C ALA A 111 -3.85 -13.73 -17.33
N TYR A 112 -4.25 -14.79 -16.62
CA TYR A 112 -4.66 -16.04 -17.28
C TYR A 112 -5.88 -15.87 -18.18
N ARG A 113 -6.88 -15.10 -17.73
CA ARG A 113 -8.05 -14.79 -18.54
C ARG A 113 -7.68 -14.03 -19.81
N TYR A 114 -6.79 -13.04 -19.69
CA TYR A 114 -6.26 -12.29 -20.82
C TYR A 114 -5.54 -13.21 -21.80
N ALA A 115 -4.63 -14.05 -21.32
CA ALA A 115 -3.87 -14.98 -22.14
C ALA A 115 -4.80 -15.96 -22.90
N GLN A 116 -5.76 -16.55 -22.19
CA GLN A 116 -6.73 -17.49 -22.78
C GLN A 116 -7.58 -16.86 -23.88
N LYS A 117 -8.07 -15.63 -23.69
CA LYS A 117 -8.91 -14.93 -24.68
C LYS A 117 -8.13 -14.50 -25.92
N ASN A 118 -6.84 -14.28 -25.79
CA ASN A 118 -5.98 -13.79 -26.86
C ASN A 118 -5.08 -14.89 -27.44
N ASN A 119 -5.26 -16.16 -27.04
CA ASN A 119 -4.46 -17.30 -27.47
C ASN A 119 -2.94 -17.08 -27.24
N ILE A 120 -2.59 -16.54 -26.08
CA ILE A 120 -1.21 -16.30 -25.64
C ILE A 120 -0.81 -17.42 -24.69
N ASN A 121 0.44 -17.88 -24.79
CA ASN A 121 1.01 -18.75 -23.77
C ASN A 121 1.19 -17.95 -22.48
N TRP A 122 0.48 -18.32 -21.42
CA TRP A 122 0.56 -17.61 -20.14
C TRP A 122 1.95 -17.66 -19.52
N GLU A 123 2.78 -18.65 -19.85
CA GLU A 123 4.17 -18.69 -19.34
C GLU A 123 4.97 -17.48 -19.82
N ASP A 124 4.69 -16.93 -21.02
CA ASP A 124 5.40 -15.75 -21.52
C ASP A 124 5.15 -14.48 -20.66
N MET A 125 4.16 -14.53 -19.76
CA MET A 125 3.82 -13.45 -18.82
C MET A 125 4.65 -13.47 -17.53
N PHE A 126 5.40 -14.53 -17.25
CA PHE A 126 6.21 -14.71 -16.05
C PHE A 126 7.70 -14.71 -16.37
N LEU A 127 8.52 -14.34 -15.39
CA LEU A 127 9.97 -14.60 -15.46
C LEU A 127 10.29 -15.98 -14.92
N HIS A 128 11.29 -16.64 -15.50
CA HIS A 128 11.72 -17.97 -15.08
C HIS A 128 13.22 -18.02 -14.74
N PHE A 129 13.56 -18.86 -13.78
CA PHE A 129 14.91 -19.33 -13.61
C PHE A 129 15.27 -20.33 -14.70
N LYS A 130 16.40 -20.13 -15.37
CA LYS A 130 16.93 -21.05 -16.36
C LYS A 130 17.59 -22.27 -15.73
N GLU A 131 18.04 -22.16 -14.49
CA GLU A 131 18.70 -23.21 -13.73
C GLU A 131 18.17 -23.25 -12.29
N ASP A 132 18.30 -24.39 -11.63
CA ASP A 132 17.92 -24.57 -10.24
C ASP A 132 18.55 -23.46 -9.40
N SER A 133 17.68 -22.72 -8.70
CA SER A 133 18.06 -21.51 -7.99
C SER A 133 17.69 -21.64 -6.54
N PHE A 134 18.61 -21.27 -5.66
CA PHE A 134 18.48 -21.48 -4.23
C PHE A 134 18.33 -20.14 -3.54
N LEU A 135 17.10 -19.82 -3.16
CA LEU A 135 16.77 -18.58 -2.49
C LEU A 135 16.82 -18.80 -0.98
N ASN A 136 17.01 -17.72 -0.26
CA ASN A 136 16.88 -17.77 1.19
C ASN A 136 15.48 -18.27 1.62
N HIS A 137 15.44 -19.35 2.39
CA HIS A 137 14.18 -19.82 2.95
C HIS A 137 13.69 -18.95 4.12
N LYS A 138 14.57 -18.20 4.81
CA LYS A 138 14.16 -17.34 5.94
C LYS A 138 13.38 -16.10 5.51
N THR A 139 13.46 -15.71 4.24
CA THR A 139 12.55 -14.67 3.71
C THR A 139 11.16 -15.21 3.42
N VAL A 140 11.01 -16.53 3.33
CA VAL A 140 9.69 -17.18 3.28
C VAL A 140 9.04 -17.03 4.65
N ASN A 141 8.23 -15.98 4.79
CA ASN A 141 7.27 -15.89 5.89
C ASN A 141 6.45 -17.19 5.88
N ASN A 142 6.04 -17.69 7.05
CA ASN A 142 5.50 -19.05 7.27
C ASN A 142 4.16 -19.34 6.56
N VAL A 143 4.10 -19.16 5.23
CA VAL A 143 2.91 -19.29 4.43
C VAL A 143 2.84 -20.70 3.86
N ARG A 144 1.69 -21.30 4.08
CA ARG A 144 1.36 -22.68 3.68
C ARG A 144 1.59 -22.88 2.17
N TRP A 145 1.38 -21.86 1.34
CA TRP A 145 1.59 -21.94 -0.11
C TRP A 145 3.03 -22.31 -0.54
N TYR A 146 4.05 -21.86 0.21
CA TYR A 146 5.45 -22.18 -0.08
C TYR A 146 5.84 -23.62 0.22
N ARG A 147 4.95 -24.38 0.87
CA ARG A 147 5.14 -25.79 1.18
C ARG A 147 4.35 -26.71 0.25
N GLY A 148 3.73 -26.19 -0.82
CA GLY A 148 2.89 -26.97 -1.73
C GLY A 148 1.41 -27.05 -1.33
N TRP A 149 0.96 -26.19 -0.41
CA TRP A 149 -0.43 -26.20 0.06
C TRP A 149 -1.27 -25.19 -0.71
N PHE A 150 -2.30 -25.65 -1.42
CA PHE A 150 -3.24 -24.80 -2.15
C PHE A 150 -4.67 -24.95 -1.62
N ASP A 151 -5.55 -24.01 -1.98
CA ASP A 151 -6.98 -24.09 -1.69
C ASP A 151 -7.63 -25.26 -2.44
N ILE A 152 -7.70 -26.43 -1.80
CA ILE A 152 -8.41 -27.59 -2.36
C ILE A 152 -9.88 -27.50 -1.98
N ILE A 153 -10.74 -27.29 -2.97
CA ILE A 153 -12.20 -27.33 -2.80
C ILE A 153 -12.69 -28.71 -3.23
N VAL A 154 -13.14 -29.52 -2.27
CA VAL A 154 -13.81 -30.79 -2.58
C VAL A 154 -15.32 -30.58 -2.66
N ARG A 155 -15.94 -31.01 -3.78
CA ARG A 155 -17.39 -31.11 -3.91
C ARG A 155 -17.80 -32.57 -4.01
N ASP A 156 -18.95 -32.90 -3.43
CA ASP A 156 -19.68 -34.13 -3.76
C ASP A 156 -20.82 -33.82 -4.75
N ALA A 157 -21.53 -34.86 -5.20
CA ALA A 157 -22.67 -34.72 -6.10
C ALA A 157 -23.95 -34.18 -5.41
N GLY A 158 -23.97 -34.05 -4.08
CA GLY A 158 -25.12 -33.68 -3.26
C GLY A 158 -25.17 -32.21 -2.84
N GLY A 159 -24.06 -31.47 -2.94
CA GLY A 159 -24.04 -30.04 -2.66
C GLY A 159 -22.66 -29.52 -2.23
N ILE A 160 -22.57 -28.21 -2.02
CA ILE A 160 -21.30 -27.55 -1.67
C ILE A 160 -20.97 -27.79 -0.20
N ALA A 161 -20.13 -28.78 0.10
CA ALA A 161 -19.35 -28.75 1.33
C ALA A 161 -18.21 -27.74 1.13
N ASN A 162 -18.39 -26.49 1.59
CA ASN A 162 -17.32 -25.49 1.59
C ASN A 162 -16.26 -25.85 2.65
N SER A 163 -15.45 -26.86 2.39
CA SER A 163 -14.30 -27.17 3.22
C SER A 163 -13.08 -26.45 2.65
N TYR A 164 -12.75 -25.28 3.18
CA TYR A 164 -11.42 -24.67 3.00
C TYR A 164 -10.42 -25.55 3.72
N VAL A 165 -9.95 -26.62 3.10
CA VAL A 165 -8.88 -27.43 3.69
C VAL A 165 -7.56 -26.79 3.30
N VAL A 166 -7.24 -25.74 4.05
CA VAL A 166 -5.89 -25.22 4.08
C VAL A 166 -5.03 -26.28 4.76
N GLY A 167 -4.04 -26.78 4.02
CA GLY A 167 -3.09 -27.82 4.41
C GLY A 167 -2.77 -27.88 5.90
N ASP A 168 -2.90 -29.09 6.45
CA ASP A 168 -2.69 -29.57 7.83
C ASP A 168 -3.88 -29.55 8.82
N GLN A 169 -4.96 -28.79 8.63
CA GLN A 169 -5.92 -28.59 9.73
C GLN A 169 -7.21 -29.42 9.69
N VAL A 170 -7.60 -30.01 8.55
CA VAL A 170 -8.86 -30.76 8.44
C VAL A 170 -8.69 -32.03 7.59
N PRO A 171 -8.84 -33.23 8.18
CA PRO A 171 -9.03 -34.46 7.41
C PRO A 171 -10.21 -34.31 6.44
N LEU A 172 -9.99 -34.56 5.14
CA LEU A 172 -11.09 -34.52 4.18
C LEU A 172 -12.12 -35.62 4.52
N ASN A 173 -11.66 -36.86 4.71
CA ASN A 173 -12.48 -38.04 5.02
C ASN A 173 -13.67 -38.22 4.06
N ILE A 174 -13.43 -38.04 2.76
CA ILE A 174 -14.49 -38.10 1.74
C ILE A 174 -14.32 -39.38 0.91
N ALA A 175 -15.34 -40.25 0.91
CA ALA A 175 -15.33 -41.53 0.22
C ALA A 175 -15.61 -41.40 -1.29
N ILE A 176 -14.73 -41.95 -2.14
CA ILE A 176 -14.84 -41.84 -3.60
C ILE A 176 -15.86 -42.87 -4.12
N SER A 177 -17.15 -42.66 -3.84
CA SER A 177 -18.15 -43.73 -3.96
C SER A 177 -18.50 -44.15 -5.39
N SER A 178 -18.90 -45.42 -5.52
CA SER A 178 -19.32 -46.07 -6.76
C SER A 178 -20.64 -45.48 -7.25
N GLY A 179 -20.58 -44.58 -8.23
CA GLY A 179 -21.76 -43.89 -8.79
C GLY A 179 -21.48 -42.61 -9.59
N GLY A 180 -20.22 -42.23 -9.81
CA GLY A 180 -19.88 -41.03 -10.58
C GLY A 180 -19.65 -39.77 -9.73
N TYR A 181 -19.25 -39.93 -8.46
CA TYR A 181 -18.82 -38.80 -7.63
C TYR A 181 -17.53 -38.19 -8.18
N VAL A 182 -17.46 -36.85 -8.14
CA VAL A 182 -16.41 -36.06 -8.78
C VAL A 182 -15.67 -35.24 -7.73
N TYR A 183 -14.41 -35.57 -7.50
CA TYR A 183 -13.53 -34.75 -6.66
C TYR A 183 -12.92 -33.67 -7.50
N PHE A 184 -12.80 -32.45 -7.00
CA PHE A 184 -12.10 -31.39 -7.70
C PHE A 184 -10.85 -31.03 -6.90
N VAL A 185 -9.72 -30.92 -7.59
CA VAL A 185 -8.51 -30.29 -7.08
C VAL A 185 -8.35 -29.01 -7.87
N VAL A 186 -8.39 -27.90 -7.14
CA VAL A 186 -8.51 -26.55 -7.69
C VAL A 186 -7.26 -25.79 -7.28
N VAL A 187 -6.50 -25.26 -8.24
CA VAL A 187 -5.22 -24.59 -7.99
C VAL A 187 -5.13 -23.33 -8.83
N SER A 188 -4.61 -22.24 -8.26
CA SER A 188 -4.48 -20.95 -8.96
C SER A 188 -3.42 -20.96 -10.08
N SER A 189 -2.64 -22.03 -10.22
CA SER A 189 -1.61 -22.21 -11.24
C SER A 189 -1.61 -23.66 -11.75
N PRO A 190 -1.05 -23.93 -12.94
CA PRO A 190 -0.89 -25.30 -13.42
C PRO A 190 -0.08 -26.15 -12.45
N PHE A 191 -0.31 -27.46 -12.46
CA PHE A 191 0.40 -28.44 -11.63
C PHE A 191 0.45 -29.79 -12.34
N ASP A 192 1.49 -30.58 -12.07
CA ASP A 192 1.77 -31.84 -12.76
C ASP A 192 1.59 -33.08 -11.87
N ARG A 193 1.31 -32.90 -10.57
CA ARG A 193 1.19 -34.03 -9.65
C ARG A 193 0.31 -33.73 -8.45
N ALA A 194 -0.20 -34.81 -7.88
CA ALA A 194 -0.89 -34.83 -6.60
C ALA A 194 -0.33 -35.94 -5.70
N PHE A 195 0.07 -35.58 -4.48
CA PHE A 195 0.32 -36.50 -3.39
C PHE A 195 -1.00 -36.81 -2.71
N ILE A 196 -1.33 -38.09 -2.60
CA ILE A 196 -2.59 -38.61 -2.07
C ILE A 196 -2.31 -39.38 -0.79
N GLU A 197 -2.95 -38.94 0.29
CA GLU A 197 -3.07 -39.71 1.53
C GLU A 197 -4.52 -40.18 1.68
N LEU A 198 -4.68 -41.46 1.99
CA LEU A 198 -5.95 -42.13 2.16
C LEU A 198 -6.17 -42.44 3.64
N SER A 199 -7.37 -42.19 4.15
CA SER A 199 -7.78 -42.73 5.45
C SER A 199 -8.35 -44.13 5.31
N THR A 200 -8.71 -44.53 4.09
CA THR A 200 -9.10 -45.90 3.75
C THR A 200 -8.69 -46.19 2.31
N SER A 201 -7.94 -47.28 2.12
CA SER A 201 -7.53 -47.76 0.79
C SER A 201 -8.72 -48.32 -0.01
N GLY A 202 -8.68 -48.10 -1.32
CA GLY A 202 -9.57 -48.77 -2.26
C GLY A 202 -9.31 -50.27 -2.33
N GLU A 203 -10.37 -51.07 -2.50
CA GLU A 203 -10.29 -52.53 -2.69
C GLU A 203 -11.10 -52.99 -3.90
N GLY A 204 -10.82 -54.21 -4.39
CA GLY A 204 -11.65 -54.87 -5.42
C GLY A 204 -11.31 -54.57 -6.87
N GLY A 205 -10.13 -53.97 -7.15
CA GLY A 205 -9.65 -53.78 -8.52
C GLY A 205 -10.25 -52.58 -9.27
N GLY A 206 -10.77 -51.58 -8.54
CA GLY A 206 -11.26 -50.33 -9.13
C GLY A 206 -10.15 -49.47 -9.75
N SER A 207 -10.57 -48.47 -10.52
CA SER A 207 -9.70 -47.51 -11.21
C SER A 207 -10.13 -46.07 -10.94
N VAL A 208 -9.19 -45.13 -11.04
CA VAL A 208 -9.47 -43.69 -11.02
C VAL A 208 -9.07 -43.05 -12.35
N SER A 209 -9.98 -42.29 -12.98
CA SER A 209 -9.63 -41.35 -14.04
C SER A 209 -9.40 -39.96 -13.47
N ILE A 210 -8.35 -39.29 -13.94
CA ILE A 210 -8.06 -37.89 -13.64
C ILE A 210 -8.31 -37.11 -14.92
N GLU A 211 -9.20 -36.13 -14.86
CA GLU A 211 -9.63 -35.33 -16.01
C GLU A 211 -9.41 -33.85 -15.72
N TYR A 212 -9.04 -33.06 -16.71
CA TYR A 212 -8.82 -31.61 -16.59
C TYR A 212 -9.81 -30.84 -17.44
N CYS A 213 -10.01 -29.56 -17.11
CA CYS A 213 -10.85 -28.68 -17.91
C CYS A 213 -10.15 -28.32 -19.23
N ASN A 214 -10.68 -28.77 -20.36
CA ASN A 214 -10.11 -28.47 -21.69
C ASN A 214 -10.98 -27.51 -22.52
N GLN A 215 -12.19 -27.21 -22.05
CA GLN A 215 -13.09 -26.25 -22.70
C GLN A 215 -13.84 -25.42 -21.68
N VAL A 216 -14.00 -24.13 -21.97
CA VAL A 216 -14.80 -23.19 -21.19
C VAL A 216 -15.80 -22.46 -22.07
N ASN A 217 -16.90 -22.00 -21.49
CA ASN A 217 -17.82 -21.09 -22.16
C ASN A 217 -17.35 -19.63 -22.08
N THR A 218 -18.17 -18.70 -22.59
CA THR A 218 -17.91 -17.26 -22.60
C THR A 218 -17.78 -16.63 -21.21
N ASP A 219 -18.34 -17.26 -20.19
CA ASP A 219 -18.26 -16.83 -18.79
C ASP A 219 -17.04 -17.42 -18.07
N ASP A 220 -16.18 -18.13 -18.81
CA ASP A 220 -15.02 -18.86 -18.33
C ASP A 220 -15.41 -20.06 -17.44
N VAL A 221 -16.62 -20.59 -17.53
CA VAL A 221 -17.07 -21.79 -16.80
C VAL A 221 -16.67 -23.05 -17.56
N CYS A 222 -16.13 -24.04 -16.86
CA CYS A 222 -15.72 -25.31 -17.47
C CYS A 222 -16.92 -26.06 -18.08
N THR A 223 -16.81 -26.42 -19.35
CA THR A 223 -17.85 -27.13 -20.12
C THR A 223 -17.37 -28.45 -20.73
N GLY A 224 -16.05 -28.63 -20.87
CA GLY A 224 -15.44 -29.85 -21.40
C GLY A 224 -14.35 -30.39 -20.49
N TRP A 225 -14.23 -31.72 -20.47
CA TRP A 225 -13.26 -32.45 -19.66
C TRP A 225 -12.51 -33.47 -20.52
N ALA A 226 -11.20 -33.56 -20.34
CA ALA A 226 -10.34 -34.55 -21.01
C ALA A 226 -9.45 -35.27 -20.01
N PRO A 227 -9.08 -36.54 -20.24
CA PRO A 227 -8.20 -37.28 -19.33
C PRO A 227 -6.76 -36.75 -19.39
N VAL A 228 -6.09 -36.66 -18.24
CA VAL A 228 -4.64 -36.36 -18.20
C VAL A 228 -3.81 -37.55 -18.69
N SER A 229 -2.61 -37.28 -19.20
CA SER A 229 -1.63 -38.32 -19.52
C SER A 229 -0.79 -38.65 -18.30
N ILE A 230 -1.14 -39.72 -17.57
CA ILE A 230 -0.43 -40.18 -16.39
C ILE A 230 0.97 -40.67 -16.78
N GLN A 231 1.98 -40.10 -16.13
CA GLN A 231 3.40 -40.47 -16.28
C GLN A 231 3.80 -41.47 -15.19
N GLU A 232 3.20 -41.36 -14.01
CA GLU A 232 3.51 -42.20 -12.85
C GLU A 232 2.31 -42.25 -11.89
N ASP A 233 2.02 -43.43 -11.36
CA ASP A 233 1.03 -43.63 -10.29
C ASP A 233 1.59 -44.59 -9.23
N THR A 234 2.07 -44.05 -8.11
CA THR A 234 2.52 -44.85 -6.97
C THR A 234 1.42 -45.15 -5.96
N THR A 235 0.21 -44.60 -6.15
CA THR A 235 -0.98 -44.97 -5.37
C THR A 235 -1.54 -46.34 -5.76
N ASN A 236 -1.09 -46.86 -6.92
CA ASN A 236 -1.56 -48.09 -7.53
C ASN A 236 -3.09 -48.08 -7.60
N ASN A 237 -3.66 -47.13 -8.37
CA ASN A 237 -5.10 -46.88 -8.41
C ASN A 237 -5.73 -46.69 -7.02
N MET A 238 -5.20 -45.77 -6.21
CA MET A 238 -5.74 -45.41 -4.88
C MET A 238 -5.89 -46.60 -3.90
N THR A 239 -5.07 -47.64 -4.04
CA THR A 239 -5.00 -48.76 -3.07
C THR A 239 -4.03 -48.48 -1.92
N GLN A 240 -3.18 -47.47 -2.07
CA GLN A 240 -2.24 -47.01 -1.05
C GLN A 240 -1.98 -45.51 -1.18
N ASN A 241 -1.36 -44.93 -0.16
CA ASN A 241 -0.84 -43.57 -0.23
C ASN A 241 0.25 -43.51 -1.30
N GLY A 242 0.34 -42.38 -2.00
CA GLY A 242 1.31 -42.25 -3.07
C GLY A 242 1.19 -40.93 -3.81
N THR A 243 1.85 -40.86 -4.96
CA THR A 243 1.87 -39.72 -5.86
C THR A 243 1.36 -40.16 -7.20
N ILE A 244 0.49 -39.35 -7.80
CA ILE A 244 0.14 -39.46 -9.22
C ILE A 244 0.73 -38.24 -9.92
N ARG A 245 1.52 -38.48 -10.96
CA ARG A 245 2.14 -37.45 -11.81
C ARG A 245 1.64 -37.61 -13.23
N TRP A 246 1.38 -36.50 -13.89
CA TRP A 246 0.91 -36.43 -15.26
C TRP A 246 1.64 -35.34 -16.04
N LYS A 247 1.57 -35.44 -17.37
CA LYS A 247 2.01 -34.38 -18.27
C LYS A 247 1.00 -33.23 -18.22
N VAL A 248 1.48 -31.99 -18.03
CA VAL A 248 0.63 -30.80 -18.05
C VAL A 248 -0.02 -30.64 -19.43
N PRO A 249 -1.36 -30.63 -19.54
CA PRO A 249 -2.03 -30.48 -20.83
C PRO A 249 -1.79 -29.10 -21.46
N GLN A 250 -1.48 -29.08 -22.75
CA GLN A 250 -1.26 -27.83 -23.51
C GLN A 250 -2.55 -27.04 -23.75
N ASP A 251 -3.69 -27.72 -23.81
CA ASP A 251 -5.03 -27.12 -24.01
C ASP A 251 -5.78 -26.88 -22.70
N TRP A 252 -5.12 -27.01 -21.54
CA TRP A 252 -5.74 -26.79 -20.23
C TRP A 252 -6.32 -25.38 -20.15
N LYS A 253 -7.62 -25.27 -19.86
CA LYS A 253 -8.30 -23.99 -19.71
C LYS A 253 -8.35 -23.55 -18.25
N TRP A 254 -7.96 -22.30 -18.03
CA TRP A 254 -8.28 -21.61 -16.79
C TRP A 254 -9.79 -21.35 -16.77
N CYS A 255 -10.43 -21.63 -15.64
CA CYS A 255 -11.88 -21.51 -15.51
C CYS A 255 -12.30 -20.89 -14.18
N LYS A 256 -13.44 -20.20 -14.16
CA LYS A 256 -14.10 -19.77 -12.93
C LYS A 256 -14.65 -20.97 -12.19
N TYR A 257 -14.25 -21.11 -10.93
CA TYR A 257 -14.70 -22.20 -10.07
C TYR A 257 -14.94 -21.68 -8.64
N GLY A 258 -16.21 -21.60 -8.23
CA GLY A 258 -16.60 -21.09 -6.91
C GLY A 258 -16.43 -19.57 -6.74
N ILE A 259 -16.91 -19.04 -5.61
CA ILE A 259 -17.14 -17.60 -5.40
C ILE A 259 -15.91 -16.84 -4.85
N GLN A 260 -14.85 -17.52 -4.41
CA GLN A 260 -13.77 -16.88 -3.64
C GLN A 260 -12.38 -16.81 -4.30
N ILE A 261 -12.03 -17.67 -5.25
CA ILE A 261 -10.68 -17.68 -5.86
C ILE A 261 -10.60 -16.95 -7.20
N GLY A 262 -11.70 -16.38 -7.71
CA GLY A 262 -11.74 -15.67 -9.00
C GLY A 262 -11.61 -16.56 -10.25
N GLY A 263 -10.90 -17.69 -10.15
CA GLY A 263 -10.81 -18.81 -11.09
C GLY A 263 -9.50 -19.60 -10.93
N ALA A 264 -9.38 -20.77 -11.56
CA ALA A 264 -8.33 -21.74 -11.32
C ALA A 264 -8.11 -22.75 -12.46
N PHE A 265 -7.02 -23.50 -12.36
CA PHE A 265 -6.81 -24.76 -13.06
C PHE A 265 -7.41 -25.89 -12.21
N VAL A 266 -8.27 -26.68 -12.84
CA VAL A 266 -9.04 -27.72 -12.15
C VAL A 266 -8.75 -29.07 -12.78
N VAL A 267 -8.42 -30.04 -11.94
CA VAL A 267 -8.56 -31.46 -12.28
C VAL A 267 -9.69 -32.05 -11.47
N ARG A 268 -10.35 -33.06 -12.02
CA ARG A 268 -11.34 -33.86 -11.34
C ARG A 268 -10.96 -35.33 -11.32
N LEU A 269 -11.22 -36.01 -10.20
CA LEU A 269 -10.99 -37.44 -10.03
C LEU A 269 -12.33 -38.18 -10.05
N ARG A 270 -12.41 -39.26 -10.83
CA ARG A 270 -13.57 -40.14 -10.92
C ARG A 270 -13.15 -41.58 -10.65
N SER A 271 -13.78 -42.24 -9.69
CA SER A 271 -13.57 -43.68 -9.45
C SER A 271 -14.62 -44.54 -10.15
N GLN A 272 -14.24 -45.77 -10.45
CA GLN A 272 -15.15 -46.83 -10.88
C GLN A 272 -14.64 -48.19 -10.41
N GLY A 273 -15.55 -49.11 -10.09
CA GLY A 273 -15.22 -50.54 -9.94
C GLY A 273 -14.60 -50.96 -8.60
N TYR A 274 -14.54 -50.09 -7.59
CA TYR A 274 -14.10 -50.50 -6.25
C TYR A 274 -15.20 -51.25 -5.49
N THR A 275 -14.84 -52.32 -4.79
CA THR A 275 -15.72 -53.00 -3.83
C THR A 275 -15.76 -52.25 -2.50
N ARG A 276 -14.62 -51.67 -2.09
CA ARG A 276 -14.55 -50.63 -1.06
C ARG A 276 -13.89 -49.40 -1.67
N ASN A 277 -14.62 -48.30 -1.66
CA ASN A 277 -14.13 -47.05 -2.25
C ASN A 277 -13.00 -46.46 -1.41
N PRO A 278 -11.95 -45.91 -2.05
CA PRO A 278 -10.92 -45.17 -1.33
C PRO A 278 -11.53 -43.95 -0.64
N VAL A 279 -10.97 -43.55 0.50
CA VAL A 279 -11.38 -42.36 1.24
C VAL A 279 -10.19 -41.42 1.30
N LEU A 280 -10.30 -40.26 0.66
CA LEU A 280 -9.25 -39.25 0.66
C LEU A 280 -9.13 -38.63 2.06
N TYR A 281 -7.93 -38.66 2.62
CA TYR A 281 -7.56 -37.98 3.85
C TYR A 281 -6.95 -36.60 3.55
N ARG A 282 -5.96 -36.57 2.65
CA ARG A 282 -5.22 -35.36 2.29
C ARG A 282 -4.80 -35.41 0.82
N VAL A 283 -4.83 -34.26 0.16
CA VAL A 283 -4.23 -34.07 -1.16
C VAL A 283 -3.24 -32.91 -1.07
N LYS A 284 -2.09 -33.03 -1.72
CA LYS A 284 -1.10 -31.97 -1.84
C LYS A 284 -0.64 -31.90 -3.29
N THR A 285 -0.39 -30.72 -3.84
CA THR A 285 0.20 -30.56 -5.17
C THR A 285 1.60 -29.98 -5.07
N PHE A 286 2.34 -29.98 -6.17
CA PHE A 286 3.70 -29.46 -6.22
C PHE A 286 3.72 -28.06 -6.86
N SER A 287 4.41 -27.12 -6.22
CA SER A 287 4.43 -25.71 -6.62
C SER A 287 5.66 -25.28 -7.42
N GLY A 288 6.56 -26.21 -7.78
CA GLY A 288 7.83 -25.85 -8.43
C GLY A 288 8.94 -25.41 -7.48
N PHE A 289 8.75 -25.55 -6.16
CA PHE A 289 9.76 -25.20 -5.17
C PHE A 289 9.66 -26.05 -3.91
N GLU A 290 10.75 -26.15 -3.17
CA GLU A 290 10.86 -26.92 -1.92
C GLU A 290 11.98 -26.40 -1.01
N ILE A 291 11.94 -26.77 0.28
CA ILE A 291 13.04 -26.46 1.20
C ILE A 291 14.05 -27.61 1.18
N VAL A 292 15.30 -27.30 0.84
CA VAL A 292 16.40 -28.28 0.81
C VAL A 292 17.57 -27.82 1.68
N SER A 293 18.29 -28.77 2.25
CA SER A 293 19.53 -28.52 3.00
C SER A 293 20.75 -28.77 2.13
N ALA A 294 20.95 -27.92 1.11
CA ALA A 294 22.04 -28.09 0.15
C ALA A 294 22.54 -26.77 -0.48
N ALA A 295 21.96 -25.62 -0.13
CA ALA A 295 22.35 -24.38 -0.77
C ALA A 295 23.64 -23.85 -0.19
N THR A 296 24.49 -23.34 -1.07
CA THR A 296 25.80 -22.82 -0.73
C THR A 296 25.88 -21.34 -1.10
N ARG A 297 26.44 -20.53 -0.20
CA ARG A 297 26.85 -19.16 -0.50
C ARG A 297 28.36 -19.06 -0.32
N THR A 298 29.07 -18.71 -1.39
CA THR A 298 30.52 -18.55 -1.38
C THR A 298 30.90 -17.08 -1.31
N VAL A 299 31.69 -16.68 -0.32
CA VAL A 299 32.11 -15.28 -0.12
C VAL A 299 33.55 -15.19 0.38
N GLN A 300 34.24 -14.12 -0.01
CA GLN A 300 35.53 -13.75 0.56
C GLN A 300 35.36 -13.32 2.01
N VAL A 301 36.27 -13.69 2.90
CA VAL A 301 36.29 -13.20 4.28
C VAL A 301 36.80 -11.75 4.31
N VAL A 302 36.26 -10.92 5.21
CA VAL A 302 36.81 -9.57 5.48
C VAL A 302 37.85 -9.64 6.60
N SER A 303 37.47 -10.27 7.71
CA SER A 303 38.30 -10.44 8.90
C SER A 303 37.72 -11.57 9.77
N ALA A 304 38.52 -12.22 10.60
CA ALA A 304 38.03 -13.21 11.56
C ALA A 304 38.77 -13.11 12.90
N THR A 305 38.14 -13.60 13.96
CA THR A 305 38.78 -13.92 15.26
C THR A 305 38.76 -15.43 15.45
N ALA A 306 39.19 -15.96 16.60
CA ALA A 306 39.06 -17.39 16.90
C ALA A 306 37.59 -17.89 16.81
N ASN A 307 36.62 -17.07 17.22
CA ASN A 307 35.23 -17.47 17.36
C ASN A 307 34.25 -16.68 16.46
N THR A 308 34.77 -15.85 15.55
CA THR A 308 33.94 -15.07 14.63
C THR A 308 34.53 -14.95 13.24
N VAL A 309 33.68 -14.68 12.25
CA VAL A 309 34.11 -14.29 10.90
C VAL A 309 33.20 -13.18 10.38
N ARG A 310 33.79 -12.17 9.72
CA ARG A 310 33.09 -11.04 9.13
C ARG A 310 32.99 -11.19 7.62
N LEU A 311 31.79 -11.01 7.09
CA LEU A 311 31.49 -11.06 5.65
C LEU A 311 31.53 -9.64 5.03
N PRO A 312 31.76 -9.51 3.72
CA PRO A 312 31.87 -8.22 3.02
C PRO A 312 30.54 -7.45 2.96
N ASP A 313 29.42 -8.16 2.96
CA ASP A 313 28.13 -7.56 2.66
C ASP A 313 27.34 -7.21 3.92
N LYS A 314 26.97 -5.94 4.05
CA LYS A 314 26.01 -5.43 5.05
C LYS A 314 24.53 -5.58 4.63
N TRP A 315 24.28 -6.14 3.45
CA TRP A 315 22.99 -6.01 2.76
C TRP A 315 21.89 -6.97 3.24
N ILE A 316 22.17 -7.91 4.16
CA ILE A 316 21.16 -8.77 4.82
C ILE A 316 20.51 -8.01 6.00
N ALA A 317 20.22 -6.73 5.77
CA ALA A 317 20.27 -5.66 6.75
C ALA A 317 19.24 -5.69 7.89
N PHE A 318 18.40 -6.73 8.02
CA PHE A 318 17.26 -6.69 8.94
C PHE A 318 16.95 -7.98 9.72
N ILE A 319 17.79 -9.04 9.60
CA ILE A 319 17.51 -10.31 10.28
C ILE A 319 18.70 -10.72 11.15
N ALA A 320 18.58 -10.51 12.46
CA ALA A 320 19.48 -11.10 13.45
C ALA A 320 19.45 -12.63 13.35
N ASP A 321 20.59 -13.29 13.55
CA ASP A 321 20.70 -14.75 13.49
C ASP A 321 20.30 -15.37 12.14
N PHE A 322 20.41 -14.58 11.07
CA PHE A 322 20.16 -15.04 9.70
C PHE A 322 20.91 -16.33 9.35
N TYR A 323 22.20 -16.42 9.67
CA TYR A 323 23.02 -17.60 9.38
C TYR A 323 23.06 -18.60 10.52
N LYS A 324 22.33 -18.38 11.61
CA LYS A 324 22.31 -19.33 12.73
C LYS A 324 21.89 -20.73 12.23
N ASP A 325 22.62 -21.72 12.71
CA ASP A 325 22.53 -23.15 12.38
C ASP A 325 23.06 -23.52 10.98
N PHE A 326 23.64 -22.57 10.24
CA PHE A 326 24.34 -22.88 9.00
C PHE A 326 25.70 -23.49 9.31
N THR A 327 26.13 -24.37 8.42
CA THR A 327 27.52 -24.84 8.37
C THR A 327 28.35 -23.82 7.61
N ILE A 328 29.52 -23.47 8.11
CA ILE A 328 30.50 -22.64 7.43
C ILE A 328 31.77 -23.45 7.18
N ARG A 329 32.24 -23.47 5.94
CA ARG A 329 33.47 -24.15 5.50
C ARG A 329 34.43 -23.13 4.93
N VAL A 330 35.72 -23.25 5.25
CA VAL A 330 36.75 -22.49 4.53
C VAL A 330 37.16 -23.29 3.31
N VAL A 331 36.86 -22.80 2.11
CA VAL A 331 37.09 -23.52 0.85
C VAL A 331 38.43 -23.18 0.20
N SER A 332 39.02 -22.02 0.51
CA SER A 332 40.40 -21.67 0.12
C SER A 332 41.01 -20.63 1.07
N GLY A 333 42.34 -20.46 0.99
CA GLY A 333 43.12 -19.54 1.83
C GLY A 333 43.40 -20.06 3.25
N PRO A 334 43.91 -19.21 4.16
CA PRO A 334 44.19 -19.59 5.54
C PRO A 334 42.97 -20.24 6.22
N GLY A 335 43.19 -21.41 6.80
CA GLY A 335 42.15 -22.20 7.44
C GLY A 335 41.31 -23.08 6.51
N ALA A 336 41.67 -23.21 5.23
CA ALA A 336 41.00 -24.10 4.28
C ALA A 336 40.84 -25.54 4.82
N GLY A 337 39.67 -26.13 4.58
CA GLY A 337 39.27 -27.45 5.08
C GLY A 337 38.60 -27.43 6.45
N GLN A 338 38.64 -26.32 7.20
CA GLN A 338 37.91 -26.21 8.45
C GLN A 338 36.40 -26.01 8.23
N GLU A 339 35.60 -26.66 9.06
CA GLU A 339 34.14 -26.55 9.09
C GLU A 339 33.66 -26.18 10.51
N ARG A 340 32.70 -25.26 10.62
CA ARG A 340 32.09 -24.81 11.88
C ARG A 340 30.58 -24.67 11.74
N VAL A 341 29.88 -24.57 12.85
CA VAL A 341 28.46 -24.19 12.90
C VAL A 341 28.35 -22.73 13.28
N VAL A 342 27.53 -21.97 12.57
CA VAL A 342 27.22 -20.59 12.91
C VAL A 342 26.21 -20.57 14.07
N THR A 343 26.61 -20.02 15.21
CA THR A 343 25.80 -19.97 16.44
C THR A 343 25.00 -18.67 16.57
N GLY A 344 25.37 -17.64 15.81
CA GLY A 344 24.65 -16.37 15.75
C GLY A 344 25.15 -15.46 14.64
N HIS A 345 24.39 -14.42 14.33
CA HIS A 345 24.74 -13.44 13.30
C HIS A 345 24.29 -12.02 13.70
N SER A 346 25.23 -11.07 13.68
CA SER A 346 24.97 -9.65 13.91
C SER A 346 24.74 -8.93 12.58
N TRP A 347 23.50 -8.47 12.37
CA TRP A 347 23.10 -7.79 11.14
C TRP A 347 23.84 -6.47 10.89
N SER A 348 24.19 -5.71 11.93
CA SER A 348 24.82 -4.39 11.80
C SER A 348 26.31 -4.45 11.47
N SER A 349 26.97 -5.57 11.79
CA SER A 349 28.40 -5.77 11.62
C SER A 349 28.78 -6.81 10.57
N SER A 350 27.80 -7.60 10.10
CA SER A 350 27.99 -8.77 9.22
C SER A 350 28.93 -9.82 9.82
N VAL A 351 28.92 -9.94 11.15
CA VAL A 351 29.75 -10.88 11.91
C VAL A 351 28.95 -12.14 12.22
N LEU A 352 29.51 -13.29 11.88
CA LEU A 352 29.04 -14.61 12.26
C LEU A 352 29.77 -15.04 13.53
N ASN A 353 29.02 -15.45 14.55
CA ASN A 353 29.56 -16.22 15.67
C ASN A 353 29.58 -17.68 15.26
N ILE A 354 30.67 -18.38 15.57
CA ILE A 354 30.87 -19.77 15.17
C ILE A 354 31.18 -20.67 16.38
N SER A 355 31.02 -21.98 16.19
CA SER A 355 31.46 -23.00 17.14
C SER A 355 31.81 -24.31 16.40
N PRO A 356 32.88 -25.03 16.80
CA PRO A 356 33.91 -24.63 17.78
C PRO A 356 34.77 -23.45 17.26
N ASP A 357 35.78 -22.99 18.00
CA ASP A 357 36.70 -21.95 17.51
C ASP A 357 37.50 -22.42 16.28
N TRP A 358 37.92 -21.50 15.40
CA TRP A 358 38.88 -21.78 14.33
C TRP A 358 40.23 -22.22 14.92
N GLU A 359 40.76 -23.34 14.42
CA GLU A 359 42.13 -23.78 14.71
C GLU A 359 43.14 -22.91 13.96
N THR A 360 42.83 -22.57 12.70
CA THR A 360 43.55 -21.57 11.91
C THR A 360 42.59 -20.44 11.55
N ILE A 361 42.85 -19.23 12.02
CA ILE A 361 41.95 -18.08 11.84
C ILE A 361 41.90 -17.69 10.34
N PRO A 362 40.73 -17.68 9.68
CA PRO A 362 40.58 -17.18 8.32
C PRO A 362 40.99 -15.72 8.19
N THR A 363 41.53 -15.32 7.03
CA THR A 363 41.95 -13.94 6.76
C THR A 363 41.21 -13.37 5.57
N SER A 364 41.51 -12.14 5.16
CA SER A 364 40.95 -11.56 3.93
C SER A 364 41.31 -12.31 2.65
N GLU A 365 42.24 -13.27 2.71
CA GLU A 365 42.59 -14.17 1.59
C GLU A 365 41.74 -15.45 1.58
N SER A 366 41.03 -15.73 2.67
CA SER A 366 40.18 -16.92 2.79
C SER A 366 38.85 -16.74 2.06
N VAL A 367 38.42 -17.79 1.36
CA VAL A 367 37.05 -17.90 0.84
C VAL A 367 36.31 -18.90 1.71
N ILE A 368 35.11 -18.55 2.12
CA ILE A 368 34.22 -19.45 2.86
C ILE A 368 33.00 -19.82 2.04
N GLU A 369 32.42 -20.96 2.37
CA GLU A 369 31.14 -21.47 1.89
C GLU A 369 30.19 -21.62 3.08
N LEU A 370 29.00 -21.04 2.98
CA LEU A 370 27.92 -21.20 3.94
C LEU A 370 26.90 -22.20 3.38
N VAL A 371 26.70 -23.31 4.07
CA VAL A 371 25.77 -24.38 3.71
C VAL A 371 24.60 -24.39 4.69
N GLY A 372 23.38 -24.34 4.18
CA GLY A 372 22.20 -24.38 5.02
C GLY A 372 20.89 -24.58 4.25
N PRO A 373 19.76 -24.55 4.97
CA PRO A 373 18.44 -24.64 4.37
C PRO A 373 18.16 -23.47 3.42
N ALA A 374 17.56 -23.77 2.27
CA ALA A 374 17.15 -22.80 1.25
C ALA A 374 15.88 -23.23 0.54
N LEU A 375 15.16 -22.25 -0.01
CA LEU A 375 14.08 -22.49 -0.96
C LEU A 375 14.70 -22.77 -2.32
N LYS A 376 14.69 -24.02 -2.75
CA LYS A 376 14.99 -24.40 -4.12
C LYS A 376 13.80 -24.04 -5.00
N VAL A 377 14.01 -23.20 -6.00
CA VAL A 377 13.11 -23.03 -7.15
C VAL A 377 13.75 -23.75 -8.32
N TYR A 378 12.97 -24.60 -8.99
CA TYR A 378 13.48 -25.46 -10.06
C TYR A 378 13.81 -24.61 -11.30
N GLY A 379 14.81 -24.98 -12.09
CA GLY A 379 15.17 -24.27 -13.32
C GLY A 379 14.56 -24.90 -14.56
N TRP A 380 14.05 -24.08 -15.49
CA TRP A 380 13.55 -24.53 -16.80
C TRP A 380 14.49 -24.11 -17.93
N ASP A 381 14.94 -25.09 -18.71
CA ASP A 381 15.66 -24.85 -19.95
C ASP A 381 14.94 -25.58 -21.10
N PRO A 382 14.39 -24.86 -22.10
CA PRO A 382 13.74 -25.48 -23.25
C PRO A 382 14.62 -26.48 -23.99
N ALA A 383 15.95 -26.41 -23.86
CA ALA A 383 16.86 -27.40 -24.44
C ALA A 383 16.70 -28.82 -23.85
N ASN A 384 16.08 -28.95 -22.67
CA ASN A 384 15.78 -30.24 -22.06
C ASN A 384 14.49 -30.88 -22.58
N ASP A 385 13.59 -30.10 -23.18
CA ASP A 385 12.36 -30.55 -23.82
C ASP A 385 12.65 -30.77 -25.31
N THR A 386 13.19 -31.95 -25.61
CA THR A 386 13.76 -32.27 -26.93
C THR A 386 12.71 -32.42 -28.01
N ASN A 387 11.48 -32.78 -27.63
CA ASN A 387 10.36 -32.95 -28.54
C ASN A 387 9.50 -31.66 -28.66
N GLY A 388 9.74 -30.66 -27.81
CA GLY A 388 9.10 -29.35 -27.85
C GLY A 388 7.64 -29.36 -27.39
N ASP A 389 7.26 -30.32 -26.54
CA ASP A 389 5.88 -30.52 -26.11
C ASP A 389 5.51 -29.78 -24.81
N GLY A 390 6.45 -29.01 -24.26
CA GLY A 390 6.30 -28.22 -23.04
C GLY A 390 6.47 -29.03 -21.76
N TYR A 391 6.88 -30.30 -21.84
CA TYR A 391 7.08 -31.16 -20.69
C TYR A 391 8.29 -32.08 -20.86
N VAL A 392 9.20 -32.08 -19.88
CA VAL A 392 10.35 -32.99 -19.84
C VAL A 392 9.91 -34.32 -19.21
N ASP A 393 9.70 -35.32 -20.06
CA ASP A 393 9.34 -36.69 -19.64
C ASP A 393 10.51 -37.42 -18.95
N ASP A 394 10.34 -38.68 -18.55
CA ASP A 394 11.41 -39.41 -17.83
C ASP A 394 12.63 -39.74 -18.71
N ALA A 395 12.44 -39.94 -20.01
CA ALA A 395 13.52 -40.19 -20.95
C ALA A 395 14.31 -38.90 -21.20
N GLU A 396 13.63 -37.78 -21.41
CA GLU A 396 14.24 -36.46 -21.55
C GLU A 396 14.92 -36.02 -20.25
N TYR A 397 14.29 -36.29 -19.10
CA TYR A 397 14.88 -36.01 -17.79
C TYR A 397 16.14 -36.84 -17.55
N ALA A 398 16.20 -38.10 -17.97
CA ALA A 398 17.44 -38.88 -17.86
C ALA A 398 18.56 -38.34 -18.76
N ASN A 399 18.22 -37.67 -19.86
CA ASN A 399 19.13 -37.22 -20.92
C ASN A 399 19.17 -35.68 -21.09
N ARG A 400 18.96 -34.92 -20.01
CA ARG A 400 18.93 -33.45 -20.06
C ARG A 400 20.20 -32.87 -20.68
N VAL A 401 20.01 -31.94 -21.61
CA VAL A 401 21.08 -31.12 -22.20
C VAL A 401 21.70 -30.20 -21.16
N ASN A 402 20.86 -29.55 -20.35
CA ASN A 402 21.24 -28.75 -19.20
C ASN A 402 20.91 -29.50 -17.90
N PRO A 403 21.90 -30.15 -17.26
CA PRO A 403 21.66 -30.92 -16.03
C PRO A 403 21.32 -30.04 -14.81
N ASN A 404 21.63 -28.74 -14.87
CA ASN A 404 21.34 -27.77 -13.80
C ASN A 404 19.89 -27.28 -13.82
N ALA A 405 19.11 -27.61 -14.84
CA ALA A 405 17.69 -27.26 -14.95
C ALA A 405 16.84 -28.51 -14.68
N SER A 406 16.22 -28.61 -13.49
CA SER A 406 15.44 -29.80 -13.10
C SER A 406 13.93 -29.62 -13.18
N ALA A 407 13.43 -28.46 -13.60
CA ALA A 407 12.00 -28.28 -13.85
C ALA A 407 11.55 -29.18 -15.00
N ARG A 408 10.38 -29.80 -14.84
CA ARG A 408 9.76 -30.61 -15.90
C ARG A 408 8.76 -29.85 -16.75
N ALA A 409 8.35 -28.68 -16.31
CA ALA A 409 7.50 -27.77 -17.06
C ALA A 409 7.84 -26.32 -16.68
N PRO A 410 7.60 -25.34 -17.57
CA PRO A 410 7.99 -23.95 -17.33
C PRO A 410 7.43 -23.36 -16.03
N PHE A 411 6.17 -23.65 -15.67
CA PHE A 411 5.52 -23.09 -14.48
C PHE A 411 6.29 -23.36 -13.17
N MET A 412 7.07 -24.45 -13.12
CA MET A 412 7.86 -24.81 -11.95
C MET A 412 9.06 -23.88 -11.74
N ALA A 413 9.47 -23.15 -12.78
CA ALA A 413 10.64 -22.31 -12.77
C ALA A 413 10.35 -20.83 -12.60
N ARG A 414 9.09 -20.46 -12.37
CA ARG A 414 8.71 -19.06 -12.19
C ARG A 414 9.45 -18.45 -11.01
N ILE A 415 9.98 -17.24 -11.20
CA ILE A 415 10.65 -16.49 -10.14
C ILE A 415 9.61 -16.04 -9.11
N VAL A 416 9.85 -16.39 -7.84
CA VAL A 416 8.87 -16.22 -6.76
C VAL A 416 9.33 -15.13 -5.77
N ASP A 417 8.46 -14.19 -5.43
CA ASP A 417 8.72 -13.19 -4.37
C ASP A 417 8.41 -13.77 -2.99
N THR A 418 9.46 -14.10 -2.25
CA THR A 418 9.35 -14.82 -0.98
C THR A 418 8.80 -14.01 0.21
N GLN A 419 8.65 -12.68 0.10
CA GLN A 419 8.54 -11.81 1.29
C GLN A 419 7.12 -11.53 1.80
N MET A 420 6.05 -11.91 1.09
CA MET A 420 4.67 -11.64 1.53
C MET A 420 3.97 -12.85 2.14
N SER A 421 3.09 -12.57 3.12
CA SER A 421 2.56 -13.57 4.07
C SER A 421 1.21 -14.19 3.68
N LEU A 422 0.55 -13.73 2.61
CA LEU A 422 -0.84 -14.14 2.31
C LEU A 422 -0.99 -15.03 1.05
N THR A 423 -0.20 -14.82 0.00
CA THR A 423 -0.25 -15.60 -1.25
C THR A 423 1.13 -15.71 -1.92
N VAL A 424 1.31 -16.70 -2.80
CA VAL A 424 2.51 -16.79 -3.67
C VAL A 424 2.42 -15.74 -4.75
N MET A 425 3.53 -15.03 -4.95
CA MET A 425 3.64 -13.96 -5.93
C MET A 425 4.70 -14.32 -6.96
N TYR A 426 4.36 -14.24 -8.24
CA TYR A 426 5.29 -14.55 -9.34
C TYR A 426 5.74 -13.28 -10.04
N ARG A 427 7.05 -13.14 -10.29
CA ARG A 427 7.58 -11.97 -11.01
C ARG A 427 7.04 -11.90 -12.43
N THR A 428 6.63 -10.71 -12.81
CA THR A 428 6.05 -10.43 -14.13
C THR A 428 7.13 -10.25 -15.18
N ASN A 429 6.90 -10.76 -16.38
CA ASN A 429 7.75 -10.46 -17.53
C ASN A 429 7.37 -9.11 -18.13
N LEU A 430 7.77 -8.01 -17.49
CA LEU A 430 7.43 -6.65 -17.94
C LEU A 430 8.00 -6.29 -19.32
N TRP A 431 8.91 -7.10 -19.85
CA TRP A 431 9.41 -6.97 -21.21
C TRP A 431 8.45 -7.52 -22.27
N ASN A 432 7.44 -8.29 -21.86
CA ASN A 432 6.38 -8.76 -22.72
C ASN A 432 5.21 -7.77 -22.69
N GLU A 433 4.83 -7.24 -23.85
CA GLU A 433 3.74 -6.26 -23.98
C GLU A 433 2.39 -6.80 -23.50
N HIS A 434 2.17 -8.12 -23.56
CA HIS A 434 0.94 -8.75 -23.10
C HIS A 434 0.74 -8.60 -21.59
N VAL A 435 1.82 -8.48 -20.81
CA VAL A 435 1.72 -8.19 -19.38
C VAL A 435 1.09 -6.83 -19.17
N LEU A 436 1.62 -5.78 -19.79
CA LEU A 436 1.09 -4.42 -19.68
C LEU A 436 -0.34 -4.31 -20.22
N ASN A 437 -0.64 -4.99 -21.33
CA ASN A 437 -2.00 -5.04 -21.88
C ASN A 437 -2.98 -5.76 -20.95
N SER A 438 -2.55 -6.83 -20.27
CA SER A 438 -3.39 -7.53 -19.29
C SER A 438 -3.74 -6.65 -18.10
N PHE A 439 -2.76 -5.89 -17.58
CA PHE A 439 -3.00 -4.90 -16.52
C PHE A 439 -3.89 -3.76 -16.99
N ALA A 440 -3.66 -3.23 -18.20
CA ALA A 440 -4.48 -2.18 -18.78
C ALA A 440 -5.94 -2.61 -18.92
N GLN A 441 -6.20 -3.81 -19.45
CA GLN A 441 -7.55 -4.36 -19.58
C GLN A 441 -8.21 -4.65 -18.22
N TRP A 442 -7.43 -5.05 -17.21
CA TRP A 442 -7.95 -5.26 -15.86
C TRP A 442 -8.32 -3.93 -15.17
N LEU A 443 -7.49 -2.90 -15.33
CA LEU A 443 -7.69 -1.56 -14.75
C LEU A 443 -8.81 -0.78 -15.44
N ALA A 444 -8.89 -0.86 -16.77
CA ALA A 444 -9.87 -0.16 -17.59
C ALA A 444 -10.47 -1.11 -18.65
N PRO A 445 -11.43 -1.97 -18.26
CA PRO A 445 -12.04 -2.92 -19.20
C PRO A 445 -12.73 -2.19 -20.38
N PRO A 446 -12.48 -2.61 -21.63
CA PRO A 446 -13.11 -1.98 -22.81
C PRO A 446 -14.64 -1.95 -22.72
N GLY A 447 -15.24 -0.82 -23.10
CA GLY A 447 -16.70 -0.65 -23.10
C GLY A 447 -17.32 -0.44 -21.72
N THR A 448 -16.51 -0.24 -20.68
CA THR A 448 -16.97 0.13 -19.32
C THR A 448 -16.45 1.50 -18.96
N THR A 449 -17.21 2.26 -18.15
CA THR A 449 -16.63 3.41 -17.44
C THR A 449 -15.46 2.87 -16.60
N PRO A 450 -14.25 3.45 -16.69
CA PRO A 450 -13.11 2.97 -15.92
C PRO A 450 -13.50 2.75 -14.47
N VAL A 451 -13.17 1.57 -13.94
CA VAL A 451 -13.62 1.17 -12.59
C VAL A 451 -13.02 2.07 -11.51
N VAL A 452 -11.97 2.82 -11.86
CA VAL A 452 -11.17 3.69 -11.00
C VAL A 452 -10.62 4.89 -11.77
N GLY A 453 -10.33 5.99 -11.06
CA GLY A 453 -9.62 7.16 -11.61
C GLY A 453 -8.12 6.93 -11.81
N GLY A 454 -7.60 5.79 -11.34
CA GLY A 454 -6.19 5.39 -11.41
C GLY A 454 -5.81 4.36 -10.34
N TYR A 455 -4.54 4.29 -9.98
CA TYR A 455 -4.02 3.34 -9.00
C TYR A 455 -2.74 3.82 -8.31
N TYR A 456 -2.37 3.17 -7.21
CA TYR A 456 -0.99 3.12 -6.75
C TYR A 456 -0.40 1.73 -6.84
N ASN A 457 0.89 1.66 -7.15
CA ASN A 457 1.67 0.45 -7.10
C ASN A 457 2.29 0.28 -5.72
N ASP A 458 1.96 -0.79 -5.03
CA ASP A 458 2.55 -1.08 -3.74
C ASP A 458 3.90 -1.78 -3.90
N ASN A 459 4.70 -1.78 -2.83
CA ASN A 459 5.99 -2.47 -2.79
C ASN A 459 6.93 -2.13 -3.96
N TYR A 460 6.92 -0.88 -4.46
CA TYR A 460 7.66 -0.49 -5.68
C TYR A 460 9.18 -0.71 -5.59
N THR A 461 9.72 -0.76 -4.38
CA THR A 461 11.14 -1.07 -4.13
C THR A 461 11.47 -2.55 -4.29
N ARG A 462 10.45 -3.43 -4.39
CA ARG A 462 10.62 -4.88 -4.48
C ARG A 462 10.75 -5.38 -5.91
N LEU A 463 11.91 -5.15 -6.51
CA LEU A 463 12.18 -5.52 -7.91
C LEU A 463 13.03 -6.79 -7.99
N MET A 464 14.11 -6.75 -8.77
CA MET A 464 15.01 -7.87 -9.05
C MET A 464 16.29 -7.84 -8.21
N ASP A 465 16.33 -7.01 -7.17
CA ASP A 465 17.49 -6.84 -6.29
C ASP A 465 17.58 -7.91 -5.20
N TRP A 466 18.72 -7.95 -4.51
CA TRP A 466 18.96 -8.89 -3.40
C TRP A 466 17.97 -8.72 -2.25
N ARG A 467 17.47 -7.49 -2.02
CA ARG A 467 16.52 -7.21 -0.95
C ARG A 467 15.22 -7.94 -1.19
N SER A 468 14.86 -8.20 -2.44
CA SER A 468 13.60 -8.82 -2.84
C SER A 468 13.77 -10.30 -3.17
N LEU A 469 14.89 -10.66 -3.80
CA LEU A 469 15.20 -12.01 -4.27
C LEU A 469 16.63 -12.42 -3.82
N PRO A 470 16.79 -12.89 -2.58
CA PRO A 470 18.09 -13.28 -2.02
C PRO A 470 18.55 -14.66 -2.52
N VAL A 471 19.11 -14.72 -3.73
CA VAL A 471 19.57 -15.97 -4.38
C VAL A 471 20.98 -16.38 -3.95
N PHE A 472 21.13 -17.42 -3.14
CA PHE A 472 22.45 -17.94 -2.74
C PHE A 472 23.27 -18.49 -3.90
N SER A 473 22.64 -19.24 -4.80
CA SER A 473 23.26 -19.83 -5.98
C SER A 473 22.23 -20.06 -7.09
N GLY A 474 22.70 -20.20 -8.33
CA GLY A 474 21.86 -20.20 -9.53
C GLY A 474 21.48 -18.77 -9.93
N GLY A 475 20.22 -18.57 -10.30
CA GLY A 475 19.65 -17.23 -10.51
C GLY A 475 19.68 -16.72 -11.95
N LEU A 476 20.13 -17.52 -12.92
CA LEU A 476 20.03 -17.14 -14.34
C LEU A 476 18.57 -16.96 -14.74
N VAL A 477 18.26 -15.86 -15.42
CA VAL A 477 16.91 -15.57 -15.92
C VAL A 477 16.78 -16.04 -17.36
N LEU A 478 15.76 -16.86 -17.65
CA LEU A 478 15.54 -17.44 -18.97
C LEU A 478 15.27 -16.36 -20.03
N GLU A 479 14.44 -15.38 -19.70
CA GLU A 479 14.02 -14.29 -20.59
C GLU A 479 15.15 -13.27 -20.85
N ARG A 480 16.25 -13.36 -20.08
CA ARG A 480 17.41 -12.47 -20.19
C ARG A 480 18.70 -13.28 -20.18
N PRO A 481 19.11 -13.84 -21.33
CA PRO A 481 20.28 -14.68 -21.44
C PRO A 481 21.54 -14.05 -20.83
N GLY A 482 22.22 -14.78 -19.95
CA GLY A 482 23.45 -14.35 -19.27
C GLY A 482 23.23 -13.32 -18.15
N ARG A 483 21.99 -12.97 -17.82
CA ARG A 483 21.67 -12.12 -16.66
C ARG A 483 21.27 -12.98 -15.47
N ARG A 484 21.75 -12.59 -14.29
CA ARG A 484 21.34 -13.19 -13.00
C ARG A 484 20.57 -12.21 -12.15
N VAL A 485 19.62 -12.74 -11.39
CA VAL A 485 18.93 -11.99 -10.33
C VAL A 485 19.94 -11.34 -9.38
N ALA A 486 19.61 -10.14 -8.90
CA ALA A 486 20.43 -9.32 -8.01
C ALA A 486 21.76 -8.79 -8.60
N GLU A 487 22.06 -9.01 -9.88
CA GLU A 487 23.22 -8.41 -10.55
C GLU A 487 22.88 -7.10 -11.28
N GLU A 488 23.81 -6.14 -11.26
CA GLU A 488 23.55 -4.74 -11.61
C GLU A 488 23.22 -4.40 -13.09
N PRO A 489 23.45 -5.21 -14.14
CA PRO A 489 22.74 -4.91 -15.38
C PRO A 489 21.25 -5.26 -15.30
N LEU A 490 20.89 -6.41 -14.69
CA LEU A 490 19.50 -6.88 -14.68
C LEU A 490 18.60 -6.03 -13.79
N VAL A 491 19.07 -5.68 -12.58
CA VAL A 491 18.33 -4.85 -11.62
C VAL A 491 17.95 -3.52 -12.27
N THR A 492 18.93 -2.88 -12.91
CA THR A 492 18.80 -1.61 -13.63
C THR A 492 17.85 -1.73 -14.84
N GLU A 493 18.00 -2.76 -15.68
CA GLU A 493 17.15 -3.01 -16.85
C GLU A 493 15.68 -3.24 -16.47
N TYR A 494 15.43 -4.09 -15.47
CA TYR A 494 14.06 -4.39 -15.01
C TYR A 494 13.41 -3.18 -14.36
N MET A 495 14.15 -2.43 -13.53
CA MET A 495 13.66 -1.18 -12.93
C MET A 495 13.23 -0.16 -13.98
N ASN A 496 14.04 0.07 -15.02
CA ASN A 496 13.65 0.96 -16.12
C ASN A 496 12.37 0.49 -16.81
N THR A 497 12.26 -0.82 -17.05
CA THR A 497 11.08 -1.41 -17.69
C THR A 497 9.84 -1.24 -16.82
N PHE A 498 9.97 -1.42 -15.51
CA PHE A 498 8.91 -1.18 -14.53
C PHE A 498 8.43 0.27 -14.55
N VAL A 499 9.35 1.24 -14.48
CA VAL A 499 8.99 2.67 -14.53
C VAL A 499 8.29 3.04 -15.85
N LEU A 500 8.83 2.59 -16.99
CA LEU A 500 8.22 2.83 -18.30
C LEU A 500 6.88 2.12 -18.50
N GLY A 501 6.67 0.99 -17.79
CA GLY A 501 5.41 0.25 -17.78
C GLY A 501 4.23 1.08 -17.28
N HIS A 502 4.44 1.95 -16.28
CA HIS A 502 3.42 2.89 -15.80
C HIS A 502 3.02 3.89 -16.88
N SER A 503 3.99 4.48 -17.58
CA SER A 503 3.73 5.37 -18.71
C SER A 503 3.02 4.66 -19.87
N ALA A 504 3.30 3.37 -20.08
CA ALA A 504 2.60 2.56 -21.07
C ALA A 504 1.14 2.29 -20.68
N ILE A 505 0.87 1.91 -19.43
CA ILE A 505 -0.50 1.74 -18.91
C ILE A 505 -1.29 3.05 -19.05
N ARG A 506 -0.69 4.20 -18.73
CA ARG A 506 -1.32 5.51 -18.96
C ARG A 506 -1.75 5.71 -20.41
N ARG A 507 -0.89 5.38 -21.38
CA ARG A 507 -1.22 5.50 -22.81
C ARG A 507 -2.32 4.53 -23.24
N LEU A 508 -2.31 3.31 -22.71
CA LEU A 508 -3.30 2.28 -23.05
C LEU A 508 -4.68 2.53 -22.45
N THR A 509 -4.75 3.18 -21.28
CA THR A 509 -5.99 3.32 -20.49
C THR A 509 -6.52 4.75 -20.40
N GLY A 510 -5.68 5.76 -20.61
CA GLY A 510 -6.00 7.16 -20.35
C GLY A 510 -6.00 7.55 -18.86
N LEU A 511 -5.65 6.63 -17.95
CA LEU A 511 -5.64 6.91 -16.50
C LEU A 511 -4.64 8.02 -16.14
N LEU A 512 -5.07 8.97 -15.31
CA LEU A 512 -4.26 10.13 -14.93
C LEU A 512 -3.59 9.98 -13.57
N TRP A 513 -4.18 9.22 -12.65
CA TRP A 513 -3.71 9.04 -11.28
C TRP A 513 -2.90 7.74 -11.14
N ILE A 514 -1.65 7.73 -11.58
CA ILE A 514 -0.75 6.57 -11.45
C ILE A 514 0.31 6.92 -10.41
N GLY A 515 0.40 6.14 -9.34
CA GLY A 515 1.29 6.45 -8.23
C GLY A 515 1.92 5.24 -7.60
N HIS A 516 2.62 5.45 -6.48
CA HIS A 516 3.27 4.39 -5.70
C HIS A 516 3.02 4.58 -4.22
N ASN A 517 2.96 3.47 -3.48
CA ASN A 517 3.16 3.50 -2.04
C ASN A 517 4.64 3.66 -1.74
N VAL A 518 5.04 4.83 -1.28
CA VAL A 518 6.42 5.14 -0.93
C VAL A 518 6.70 4.94 0.56
N SER A 519 5.68 4.60 1.35
CA SER A 519 5.77 4.48 2.80
C SER A 519 6.51 5.69 3.41
N THR A 520 7.45 5.47 4.32
CA THR A 520 8.35 6.50 4.87
C THR A 520 9.59 6.74 4.01
N TYR A 521 9.73 6.09 2.85
CA TYR A 521 10.90 6.25 2.00
C TYR A 521 10.90 7.58 1.27
N TYR A 522 11.98 8.32 1.44
CA TYR A 522 12.27 9.49 0.62
C TYR A 522 12.56 9.04 -0.81
N LEU A 523 11.86 9.61 -1.81
CA LEU A 523 12.09 9.26 -3.21
C LEU A 523 13.47 9.70 -3.71
N TYR A 524 13.87 10.93 -3.40
CA TYR A 524 15.11 11.55 -3.93
C TYR A 524 16.41 10.86 -3.51
N PRO A 525 16.56 10.33 -2.29
CA PRO A 525 17.79 9.64 -1.91
C PRO A 525 17.95 8.23 -2.51
N THR A 526 16.96 7.71 -3.24
CA THR A 526 17.02 6.37 -3.83
C THR A 526 17.13 6.43 -5.36
N VAL A 527 17.92 5.53 -5.95
CA VAL A 527 18.07 5.41 -7.41
C VAL A 527 16.71 5.11 -8.08
N THR A 528 15.92 4.20 -7.51
CA THR A 528 14.58 3.87 -8.00
C THR A 528 13.64 5.06 -7.92
N GLY A 529 13.63 5.78 -6.79
CA GLY A 529 12.81 6.97 -6.62
C GLY A 529 13.19 8.08 -7.59
N ARG A 530 14.49 8.38 -7.80
CA ARG A 530 14.92 9.34 -8.82
C ARG A 530 14.45 8.95 -10.21
N ARG A 531 14.62 7.70 -10.62
CA ARG A 531 14.16 7.23 -11.94
C ARG A 531 12.65 7.30 -12.11
N LEU A 532 11.86 7.02 -11.07
CA LEU A 532 10.41 7.21 -11.10
C LEU A 532 10.03 8.65 -11.42
N MET A 533 10.77 9.60 -10.84
CA MET A 533 10.57 11.04 -11.06
C MET A 533 11.05 11.48 -12.44
N ASP A 534 12.22 11.01 -12.89
CA ASP A 534 12.87 11.47 -14.12
C ASP A 534 12.25 10.88 -15.38
N LEU A 535 11.76 9.63 -15.33
CA LEU A 535 11.17 8.94 -16.49
C LEU A 535 9.65 9.17 -16.63
N GLY A 536 9.03 9.94 -15.74
CA GLY A 536 7.64 10.40 -15.90
C GLY A 536 6.58 9.30 -15.78
N GLY A 537 6.80 8.31 -14.92
CA GLY A 537 5.86 7.20 -14.69
C GLY A 537 4.77 7.50 -13.66
N VAL A 538 4.91 8.58 -12.88
CA VAL A 538 4.13 8.79 -11.65
C VAL A 538 3.52 10.19 -11.60
N SER A 539 2.35 10.29 -11.00
CA SER A 539 1.59 11.52 -10.85
C SER A 539 1.10 11.73 -9.41
N TRP A 540 1.22 10.73 -8.55
CA TRP A 540 0.99 10.86 -7.12
C TRP A 540 1.78 9.83 -6.29
N ALA A 541 1.91 10.06 -4.99
CA ALA A 541 2.60 9.19 -4.04
C ALA A 541 1.80 9.04 -2.75
N LEU A 542 1.71 7.81 -2.26
CA LEU A 542 1.13 7.47 -0.96
C LEU A 542 2.24 7.33 0.08
N CYS A 543 2.25 8.19 1.10
CA CYS A 543 3.39 8.39 2.00
C CYS A 543 3.03 7.94 3.43
N GLU A 544 3.05 6.63 3.69
CA GLU A 544 2.69 6.05 4.99
C GLU A 544 3.67 6.44 6.10
N GLY A 545 3.18 6.65 7.33
CA GLY A 545 4.03 6.82 8.51
C GLY A 545 4.87 8.11 8.53
N SER A 546 4.47 9.11 7.75
CA SER A 546 5.28 10.29 7.45
C SER A 546 5.21 11.39 8.50
N VAL A 547 4.12 11.44 9.27
CA VAL A 547 3.86 12.44 10.30
C VAL A 547 3.42 11.74 11.58
N TYR A 548 3.75 12.27 12.76
CA TYR A 548 3.24 11.80 14.04
C TYR A 548 3.12 12.98 15.02
N GLY A 549 2.28 12.85 16.05
CA GLY A 549 1.94 13.96 16.96
C GLY A 549 3.11 14.53 17.78
N VAL A 550 4.24 13.82 17.83
CA VAL A 550 5.46 14.15 18.60
C VAL A 550 6.72 14.21 17.73
N LEU A 551 6.58 14.71 16.49
CA LEU A 551 7.67 14.93 15.56
C LEU A 551 8.66 15.98 16.09
N ASP A 552 9.95 15.66 16.12
CA ASP A 552 10.99 16.62 16.49
C ASP A 552 11.41 17.50 15.28
N LEU A 553 12.19 18.55 15.53
CA LEU A 553 12.63 19.47 14.49
C LEU A 553 13.45 18.76 13.41
N TYR A 554 14.25 17.76 13.78
CA TYR A 554 15.01 16.94 12.84
C TYR A 554 14.09 16.20 11.88
N GLY A 555 13.13 15.42 12.39
CA GLY A 555 12.18 14.69 11.56
C GLY A 555 11.29 15.62 10.72
N PHE A 556 10.88 16.77 11.29
CA PHE A 556 10.11 17.77 10.57
C PHE A 556 10.90 18.39 9.40
N ALA A 557 12.17 18.73 9.63
CA ALA A 557 13.01 19.38 8.61
C ALA A 557 13.36 18.47 7.43
N GLN A 558 13.18 17.15 7.56
CA GLN A 558 13.29 16.17 6.46
C GLN A 558 12.06 16.11 5.56
N LEU A 559 10.96 16.79 5.92
CA LEU A 559 9.73 16.78 5.11
C LEU A 559 9.81 17.66 3.84
N ALA A 560 11.00 18.18 3.51
CA ALA A 560 11.27 19.01 2.32
C ALA A 560 11.02 18.29 0.98
N HIS A 561 10.93 16.96 1.00
CA HIS A 561 10.61 16.17 -0.20
C HIS A 561 9.17 16.41 -0.70
N TYR A 562 8.20 16.72 0.17
CA TYR A 562 6.82 17.02 -0.25
C TYR A 562 6.67 18.27 -1.11
N PRO A 563 7.21 19.45 -0.72
CA PRO A 563 7.21 20.59 -1.63
C PRO A 563 8.02 20.33 -2.91
N ALA A 564 9.00 19.43 -2.87
CA ALA A 564 9.71 19.00 -4.07
C ALA A 564 8.87 18.08 -4.99
N HIS A 565 8.03 17.19 -4.43
CA HIS A 565 7.04 16.43 -5.20
C HIS A 565 6.05 17.38 -5.87
N ALA A 566 5.52 18.34 -5.11
CA ALA A 566 4.55 19.32 -5.60
C ALA A 566 5.11 20.16 -6.77
N ALA A 567 6.38 20.59 -6.69
CA ALA A 567 7.05 21.34 -7.76
C ALA A 567 7.20 20.54 -9.07
N ARG A 568 7.12 19.21 -9.00
CA ARG A 568 7.12 18.31 -10.16
C ARG A 568 5.73 17.83 -10.58
N GLY A 569 4.67 18.36 -9.98
CA GLY A 569 3.31 17.98 -10.31
C GLY A 569 2.89 16.62 -9.74
N ILE A 570 3.54 16.14 -8.67
CA ILE A 570 3.21 14.88 -8.01
C ILE A 570 2.42 15.16 -6.74
N VAL A 571 1.19 14.66 -6.68
CA VAL A 571 0.32 14.78 -5.50
C VAL A 571 0.81 13.84 -4.40
N SER A 572 0.93 14.32 -3.15
CA SER A 572 1.33 13.47 -2.01
C SER A 572 0.15 13.25 -1.05
N VAL A 573 -0.23 11.99 -0.83
CA VAL A 573 -1.09 11.62 0.30
C VAL A 573 -0.18 11.40 1.51
N ILE A 574 -0.12 12.39 2.38
CA ILE A 574 0.73 12.40 3.58
C ILE A 574 -0.03 11.72 4.70
N MET A 575 0.46 10.57 5.15
CA MET A 575 -0.19 9.83 6.22
C MET A 575 0.48 10.07 7.56
N GLY A 576 -0.35 10.39 8.55
CA GLY A 576 0.06 10.50 9.95
C GLY A 576 -0.15 9.21 10.73
N HIS A 577 0.63 9.04 11.79
CA HIS A 577 0.64 7.87 12.64
C HIS A 577 0.60 8.26 14.13
N ILE A 578 -0.26 7.61 14.92
CA ILE A 578 -0.47 7.92 16.36
C ILE A 578 0.43 7.09 17.30
N LYS A 579 0.93 5.94 16.83
CA LYS A 579 2.02 5.19 17.49
C LYS A 579 3.23 6.08 17.70
N TRP A 580 3.94 5.80 18.77
CA TRP A 580 5.05 6.55 19.32
C TRP A 580 4.65 7.92 19.85
N GLY A 581 3.38 8.30 19.76
CA GLY A 581 2.82 9.55 20.26
C GLY A 581 2.48 9.53 21.75
N LEU A 582 1.77 10.58 22.18
CA LEU A 582 1.27 10.78 23.55
C LEU A 582 0.36 9.64 24.01
N VAL A 583 -0.47 9.09 23.10
CA VAL A 583 -1.42 8.01 23.41
C VAL A 583 -0.70 6.75 23.88
N GLU A 584 0.38 6.35 23.21
CA GLU A 584 1.15 5.16 23.58
C GLU A 584 2.14 5.43 24.71
N GLN A 585 2.73 6.63 24.75
CA GLN A 585 3.87 6.93 25.63
C GLN A 585 3.47 7.52 26.98
N ILE A 586 2.23 8.01 27.10
CA ILE A 586 1.72 8.63 28.33
C ILE A 586 0.45 7.93 28.78
N ALA A 587 -0.64 8.07 28.04
CA ALA A 587 -1.91 7.41 28.36
C ALA A 587 -2.91 7.48 27.19
N ASN A 588 -3.72 6.43 27.04
CA ASN A 588 -4.83 6.42 26.09
C ASN A 588 -6.05 7.17 26.63
N THR A 589 -6.06 8.50 26.50
CA THR A 589 -7.16 9.38 26.96
C THR A 589 -7.71 10.21 25.81
N ARG A 590 -8.95 10.71 25.97
CA ARG A 590 -9.56 11.65 25.03
C ARG A 590 -8.67 12.86 24.78
N GLU A 591 -8.15 13.50 25.84
CA GLU A 591 -7.26 14.66 25.74
C GLU A 591 -6.02 14.37 24.88
N HIS A 592 -5.35 13.23 25.09
CA HIS A 592 -4.17 12.88 24.29
C HIS A 592 -4.51 12.59 22.83
N TRP A 593 -5.66 11.97 22.56
CA TRP A 593 -6.15 11.76 21.19
C TRP A 593 -6.44 13.09 20.48
N GLU A 594 -7.19 13.98 21.13
CA GLU A 594 -7.51 15.30 20.58
C GLU A 594 -6.24 16.12 20.32
N ARG A 595 -5.27 16.08 21.25
CA ARG A 595 -3.96 16.73 21.09
C ARG A 595 -3.14 16.14 19.95
N GLU A 596 -3.02 14.81 19.86
CA GLU A 596 -2.30 14.12 18.78
C GLU A 596 -2.88 14.44 17.40
N LEU A 597 -4.20 14.35 17.24
CA LEU A 597 -4.87 14.64 15.98
C LEU A 597 -4.73 16.12 15.60
N THR A 598 -4.80 17.04 16.58
CA THR A 598 -4.52 18.47 16.36
C THR A 598 -3.07 18.67 15.91
N ASN A 599 -2.11 18.01 16.56
CA ASN A 599 -0.69 18.09 16.22
C ASN A 599 -0.42 17.61 14.80
N MET A 600 -0.94 16.44 14.42
CA MET A 600 -0.73 15.91 13.07
C MET A 600 -1.37 16.81 12.01
N LEU A 601 -2.56 17.37 12.27
CA LEU A 601 -3.19 18.34 11.36
C LEU A 601 -2.36 19.62 11.23
N ALA A 602 -1.85 20.14 12.34
CA ALA A 602 -0.99 21.33 12.34
C ALA A 602 0.32 21.08 11.58
N ILE A 603 0.98 19.93 11.81
CA ILE A 603 2.19 19.53 11.07
C ILE A 603 1.89 19.41 9.57
N TYR A 604 0.77 18.76 9.21
CA TYR A 604 0.30 18.70 7.82
C TYR A 604 0.13 20.13 7.25
N TYR A 605 -0.54 21.03 7.96
CA TYR A 605 -0.72 22.41 7.52
C TYR A 605 0.60 23.18 7.35
N LEU A 606 1.60 22.95 8.22
CA LEU A 606 2.90 23.56 8.06
C LEU A 606 3.58 23.14 6.73
N ILE A 607 3.45 21.88 6.31
CA ILE A 607 4.15 21.37 5.11
C ILE A 607 3.29 21.31 3.83
N GLN A 608 1.96 21.41 3.94
CA GLN A 608 1.08 21.16 2.80
C GLN A 608 1.35 22.09 1.60
N THR A 609 1.08 21.59 0.41
CA THR A 609 0.98 22.41 -0.80
C THR A 609 -0.45 22.30 -1.33
N PRO A 610 -1.23 23.41 -1.36
CA PRO A 610 -2.62 23.37 -1.79
C PRO A 610 -2.79 22.65 -3.14
N GLU A 611 -3.82 21.80 -3.26
CA GLU A 611 -4.10 20.92 -4.41
C GLU A 611 -3.03 19.84 -4.73
N MET A 612 -1.88 19.86 -4.06
CA MET A 612 -0.79 18.90 -4.28
C MET A 612 -0.55 17.97 -3.10
N THR A 613 -1.29 18.14 -2.02
CA THR A 613 -1.22 17.26 -0.84
C THR A 613 -2.60 16.95 -0.31
N ALA A 614 -2.78 15.74 0.21
CA ALA A 614 -3.94 15.32 1.00
C ALA A 614 -3.47 14.59 2.25
N MET A 615 -4.30 14.54 3.29
CA MET A 615 -3.95 13.89 4.55
C MET A 615 -4.80 12.65 4.85
N GLN A 616 -4.23 11.73 5.63
CA GLN A 616 -4.96 10.68 6.32
C GLN A 616 -4.22 10.31 7.60
N PHE A 617 -4.94 10.09 8.70
CA PHE A 617 -4.31 9.63 9.94
C PHE A 617 -4.70 8.20 10.25
N TRP A 618 -3.68 7.37 10.51
CA TRP A 618 -3.80 5.93 10.73
C TRP A 618 -3.17 5.52 12.07
N ASN A 619 -3.47 4.29 12.52
CA ASN A 619 -2.96 3.75 13.78
C ASN A 619 -2.61 2.25 13.68
N THR A 620 -1.38 1.89 14.08
CA THR A 620 -0.73 0.57 14.00
C THR A 620 -1.46 -0.63 14.60
N THR A 621 -2.44 -0.45 15.49
CA THR A 621 -3.25 -1.59 15.96
C THR A 621 -4.43 -1.90 15.05
N SER A 622 -4.59 -1.15 13.97
CA SER A 622 -5.66 -1.32 13.00
C SER A 622 -5.13 -2.04 11.77
N THR A 623 -5.55 -3.28 11.55
CA THR A 623 -5.69 -3.79 10.17
C THR A 623 -6.52 -2.78 9.39
N TYR A 624 -6.16 -2.54 8.11
CA TYR A 624 -6.86 -1.63 7.19
C TYR A 624 -8.39 -1.80 7.21
N GLY A 625 -9.11 -0.78 6.73
CA GLY A 625 -10.57 -0.78 6.61
C GLY A 625 -11.30 0.04 7.66
N SER A 626 -12.63 -0.06 7.59
CA SER A 626 -13.62 0.79 8.25
C SER A 626 -14.35 0.07 9.39
N GLY A 627 -13.73 -0.98 9.93
CA GLY A 627 -14.24 -1.71 11.10
C GLY A 627 -14.21 -0.85 12.38
N LEU A 628 -14.70 -1.42 13.47
CA LEU A 628 -14.81 -0.71 14.75
C LEU A 628 -13.46 -0.62 15.49
N THR A 629 -13.28 0.48 16.23
CA THR A 629 -12.24 0.62 17.24
C THR A 629 -12.48 -0.35 18.40
N THR A 630 -11.40 -0.83 19.00
CA THR A 630 -11.43 -1.76 20.15
C THR A 630 -10.98 -1.07 21.43
N ALA A 631 -11.22 -1.68 22.59
CA ALA A 631 -10.76 -1.20 23.90
C ALA A 631 -9.25 -1.38 24.14
N HIS A 632 -8.45 -1.54 23.09
CA HIS A 632 -7.01 -1.76 23.18
C HIS A 632 -6.28 -0.44 23.52
N ALA A 633 -5.21 -0.51 24.33
CA ALA A 633 -4.45 0.67 24.78
C ALA A 633 -3.86 1.50 23.64
N ALA A 634 -3.58 0.88 22.49
CA ALA A 634 -3.13 1.56 21.29
C ALA A 634 -4.23 1.70 20.21
N SER A 635 -5.51 1.49 20.55
CA SER A 635 -6.68 1.83 19.72
C SER A 635 -7.25 3.21 20.13
N TYR A 636 -8.30 3.69 19.47
CA TYR A 636 -9.01 4.92 19.85
C TYR A 636 -9.43 4.89 21.33
N TYR A 637 -9.46 6.05 22.00
CA TYR A 637 -9.80 6.11 23.44
C TYR A 637 -11.17 5.51 23.77
N LYS A 638 -12.02 5.34 22.75
CA LYS A 638 -13.37 4.77 22.84
C LYS A 638 -13.51 3.61 21.84
N ALA A 639 -14.07 2.50 22.29
CA ALA A 639 -14.42 1.36 21.44
C ALA A 639 -15.75 1.59 20.70
N GLY A 640 -15.99 0.85 19.62
CA GLY A 640 -17.29 0.86 18.93
C GLY A 640 -17.50 2.00 17.93
N VAL A 641 -16.45 2.77 17.64
CA VAL A 641 -16.46 3.85 16.63
C VAL A 641 -15.81 3.32 15.35
N PRO A 642 -16.38 3.54 14.15
CA PRO A 642 -15.70 3.20 12.90
C PRO A 642 -14.35 3.93 12.79
N LYS A 643 -13.28 3.22 12.45
CA LYS A 643 -11.89 3.71 12.51
C LYS A 643 -11.68 5.05 11.77
N ASN A 644 -12.15 5.17 10.53
CA ASN A 644 -11.97 6.40 9.76
C ASN A 644 -12.73 7.59 10.36
N MET A 645 -13.86 7.36 11.05
CA MET A 645 -14.56 8.41 11.81
C MET A 645 -13.76 8.85 13.04
N ALA A 646 -13.09 7.90 13.70
CA ALA A 646 -12.30 8.18 14.90
C ALA A 646 -11.01 8.97 14.61
N TYR A 647 -10.41 8.80 13.43
CA TYR A 647 -9.07 9.32 13.14
C TYR A 647 -9.05 10.59 12.28
N ILE A 648 -10.20 11.04 11.77
CA ILE A 648 -10.30 12.28 11.00
C ILE A 648 -10.84 13.39 11.91
N PRO A 649 -10.07 14.46 12.18
CA PRO A 649 -10.50 15.54 13.07
C PRO A 649 -11.46 16.52 12.37
N VAL A 650 -12.69 16.07 12.09
CA VAL A 650 -13.68 16.83 11.29
C VAL A 650 -13.99 18.21 11.87
N GLY A 651 -14.06 18.35 13.19
CA GLY A 651 -14.31 19.64 13.86
C GLY A 651 -13.27 20.70 13.46
N LEU A 652 -11.98 20.35 13.55
CA LEU A 652 -10.88 21.21 13.12
C LEU A 652 -10.91 21.50 11.61
N LEU A 653 -11.20 20.48 10.78
CA LEU A 653 -11.17 20.60 9.33
C LEU A 653 -12.27 21.50 8.75
N ARG A 654 -13.39 21.66 9.45
CA ARG A 654 -14.49 22.54 9.05
C ARG A 654 -14.14 24.03 9.15
N VAL A 655 -13.12 24.38 9.93
CA VAL A 655 -12.72 25.78 10.13
C VAL A 655 -11.85 26.24 8.96
N ASP A 656 -12.32 27.27 8.27
CA ASP A 656 -11.58 27.89 7.16
C ASP A 656 -10.46 28.80 7.69
N ILE A 657 -9.22 28.32 7.64
CA ILE A 657 -8.03 29.15 7.88
C ILE A 657 -7.47 29.74 6.58
N GLY A 658 -8.12 29.49 5.44
CA GLY A 658 -7.72 29.94 4.11
C GLY A 658 -6.65 29.06 3.46
N VAL A 659 -5.79 29.67 2.65
CA VAL A 659 -4.64 29.03 2.00
C VAL A 659 -3.33 29.59 2.58
N PRO A 660 -2.18 28.92 2.43
CA PRO A 660 -0.90 29.48 2.84
C PRO A 660 -0.68 30.88 2.25
N ALA A 661 -0.30 31.84 3.09
CA ALA A 661 -0.10 33.23 2.70
C ALA A 661 1.21 33.45 1.92
N ASN A 662 2.09 32.43 1.90
CA ASN A 662 3.38 32.45 1.20
C ASN A 662 4.24 33.66 1.58
N SER A 663 4.31 33.96 2.87
CA SER A 663 5.06 35.09 3.42
C SER A 663 5.57 34.77 4.82
N ILE A 664 6.72 35.33 5.19
CA ILE A 664 7.27 35.30 6.54
C ILE A 664 7.20 36.72 7.12
N PRO A 665 6.77 36.91 8.40
CA PRO A 665 6.80 38.22 9.03
C PRO A 665 8.21 38.84 9.08
N GLU A 666 8.26 40.17 9.02
CA GLU A 666 9.54 40.89 9.12
C GLU A 666 10.30 40.53 10.40
N GLY A 667 11.61 40.35 10.29
CA GLY A 667 12.48 39.97 11.41
C GLY A 667 12.39 38.51 11.84
N LYS A 668 11.56 37.68 11.21
CA LYS A 668 11.51 36.23 11.46
C LYS A 668 12.38 35.47 10.47
N GLU A 669 12.96 34.38 10.95
CA GLU A 669 13.87 33.54 10.17
C GLU A 669 13.14 32.32 9.59
N ALA A 670 13.41 32.05 8.32
CA ALA A 670 12.91 30.86 7.63
C ALA A 670 13.51 29.57 8.22
N LEU A 671 12.71 28.51 8.30
CA LEU A 671 13.17 27.17 8.65
C LEU A 671 14.26 26.71 7.68
N MET A 672 15.38 26.20 8.21
CA MET A 672 16.38 25.47 7.43
C MET A 672 16.02 23.98 7.40
N TYR A 673 15.79 23.43 6.20
CA TYR A 673 15.59 22.01 5.97
C TYR A 673 16.88 21.22 6.17
N MET A 674 16.71 19.97 6.59
CA MET A 674 17.79 19.05 6.94
C MET A 674 17.62 17.72 6.22
N GLU A 675 18.72 17.10 5.81
CA GLU A 675 18.73 15.74 5.28
C GLU A 675 19.98 14.96 5.70
N ASN A 676 19.89 13.63 5.57
CA ASN A 676 21.05 12.76 5.66
C ASN A 676 21.67 12.59 4.27
N LEU A 677 22.88 13.10 4.08
CA LEU A 677 23.56 13.07 2.78
C LEU A 677 24.66 12.02 2.76
N TYR A 678 24.85 11.40 1.59
CA TYR A 678 26.05 10.64 1.26
C TYR A 678 26.77 11.38 0.15
N VAL A 679 27.99 11.86 0.40
CA VAL A 679 28.77 12.64 -0.57
C VAL A 679 30.18 12.06 -0.63
N ASN A 680 30.65 11.71 -1.83
CA ASN A 680 31.98 11.12 -2.04
C ASN A 680 32.27 9.89 -1.14
N GLY A 681 31.25 9.03 -0.93
CA GLY A 681 31.35 7.84 -0.09
C GLY A 681 31.34 8.09 1.43
N ALA A 682 31.16 9.33 1.89
CA ALA A 682 31.06 9.68 3.30
C ALA A 682 29.62 10.03 3.71
N TYR A 683 29.21 9.56 4.89
CA TYR A 683 27.91 9.86 5.49
C TYR A 683 27.95 11.18 6.27
N HIS A 684 27.08 12.11 5.89
CA HIS A 684 26.93 13.43 6.49
C HIS A 684 25.50 13.58 7.06
N PRO A 685 25.26 13.17 8.31
CA PRO A 685 23.96 13.32 8.92
C PRO A 685 23.66 14.79 9.24
N PHE A 686 22.37 15.16 9.28
CA PHE A 686 21.92 16.50 9.69
C PHE A 686 22.45 17.64 8.82
N SER A 687 22.59 17.42 7.52
CA SER A 687 23.10 18.43 6.60
C SER A 687 22.00 19.42 6.22
N ALA A 688 22.32 20.72 6.24
CA ALA A 688 21.42 21.74 5.71
C ALA A 688 21.25 21.56 4.19
N VAL A 689 20.01 21.62 3.70
CA VAL A 689 19.72 21.38 2.27
C VAL A 689 18.94 22.48 1.56
N GLY A 690 18.40 23.43 2.31
CA GLY A 690 17.70 24.58 1.75
C GLY A 690 16.76 25.22 2.77
N ARG A 691 16.39 26.47 2.55
CA ARG A 691 15.40 27.16 3.41
C ARG A 691 13.97 26.87 2.95
N SER A 692 13.00 27.02 3.84
CA SER A 692 11.57 26.93 3.53
C SER A 692 11.08 27.96 2.50
N THR A 693 11.87 29.00 2.21
CA THR A 693 11.63 30.01 1.17
C THR A 693 12.31 29.68 -0.16
N ALA A 694 13.14 28.64 -0.21
CA ALA A 694 13.88 28.29 -1.40
C ALA A 694 12.96 27.64 -2.45
N THR A 695 13.19 27.97 -3.72
CA THR A 695 12.53 27.35 -4.88
C THR A 695 13.21 26.05 -5.32
N GLN A 696 14.28 25.66 -4.62
CA GLN A 696 15.01 24.42 -4.83
C GLN A 696 15.64 23.94 -3.52
N VAL A 697 15.76 22.62 -3.37
CA VAL A 697 16.36 21.95 -2.21
C VAL A 697 17.41 20.97 -2.70
N TYR A 698 18.52 20.85 -1.98
CA TYR A 698 19.61 19.94 -2.33
C TYR A 698 19.34 18.52 -1.86
N PHE A 699 19.49 17.52 -2.73
CA PHE A 699 19.46 16.11 -2.35
C PHE A 699 20.64 15.35 -2.92
N ALA A 700 21.14 14.38 -2.15
CA ALA A 700 22.10 13.36 -2.59
C ALA A 700 21.44 11.98 -2.51
N ASP A 701 21.72 11.12 -3.50
CA ASP A 701 21.39 9.70 -3.37
C ASP A 701 22.25 9.02 -2.28
N TRP A 702 21.80 7.87 -1.79
CA TRP A 702 22.51 7.15 -0.73
C TRP A 702 23.85 6.55 -1.17
N ALA A 703 24.08 6.39 -2.49
CA ALA A 703 25.37 5.96 -3.01
C ALA A 703 26.34 7.13 -3.19
N GLY A 704 25.87 8.38 -3.10
CA GLY A 704 26.64 9.60 -3.37
C GLY A 704 27.03 9.76 -4.84
N ASN A 705 26.38 9.03 -5.74
CA ASN A 705 26.61 9.04 -7.18
C ASN A 705 25.80 10.13 -7.90
N GLU A 706 24.65 10.50 -7.34
CA GLU A 706 23.72 11.47 -7.90
C GLU A 706 23.38 12.54 -6.87
N THR A 707 23.95 13.73 -7.05
CA THR A 707 23.75 14.88 -6.16
C THR A 707 23.27 16.10 -6.93
N GLY A 708 22.32 16.86 -6.39
CA GLY A 708 21.92 18.10 -7.01
C GLY A 708 20.73 18.79 -6.37
N TYR A 709 20.50 20.03 -6.82
CA TYR A 709 19.31 20.79 -6.49
C TYR A 709 18.11 20.27 -7.26
N VAL A 710 16.99 20.14 -6.55
CA VAL A 710 15.71 19.77 -7.14
C VAL A 710 14.70 20.89 -6.92
N PRO A 711 13.81 21.17 -7.88
CA PRO A 711 12.74 22.16 -7.70
C PRO A 711 11.89 21.85 -6.47
N ALA A 712 11.48 22.89 -5.74
CA ALA A 712 10.62 22.80 -4.58
C ALA A 712 9.68 24.01 -4.49
N VAL A 713 8.46 23.80 -3.99
CA VAL A 713 7.51 24.88 -3.70
C VAL A 713 7.88 25.52 -2.35
N PRO A 714 8.15 26.84 -2.28
CA PRO A 714 8.40 27.52 -1.02
C PRO A 714 7.23 27.39 -0.03
N THR A 715 7.47 26.83 1.14
CA THR A 715 6.45 26.65 2.19
C THR A 715 6.35 27.86 3.12
N HIS A 716 7.40 28.68 3.21
CA HIS A 716 7.46 29.87 4.07
C HIS A 716 7.26 29.56 5.56
N ILE A 717 7.67 28.37 6.01
CA ILE A 717 7.69 28.01 7.43
C ILE A 717 8.79 28.82 8.11
N TYR A 718 8.51 29.39 9.28
CA TYR A 718 9.47 30.21 10.02
C TYR A 718 9.48 29.85 11.50
N TYR A 719 10.52 30.31 12.18
CA TYR A 719 10.62 30.23 13.61
C TYR A 719 9.84 31.39 14.26
N LEU A 720 8.68 31.11 14.86
CA LEU A 720 7.99 32.11 15.68
C LEU A 720 8.81 32.42 16.93
N TRP A 721 9.39 31.37 17.52
CA TRP A 721 10.26 31.42 18.69
C TRP A 721 11.31 30.32 18.62
N ARG A 722 12.48 30.61 19.22
CA ARG A 722 13.64 29.70 19.32
C ARG A 722 14.20 29.79 20.73
N SER A 723 14.65 28.68 21.29
CA SER A 723 15.48 28.68 22.49
C SER A 723 16.79 29.45 22.24
N ALA A 724 17.28 30.15 23.27
CA ALA A 724 18.59 30.82 23.20
C ALA A 724 19.74 29.82 22.97
N GLU A 725 19.61 28.61 23.50
CA GLU A 725 20.56 27.53 23.26
C GLU A 725 20.43 26.94 21.85
N SER A 726 21.57 26.80 21.19
CA SER A 726 21.70 26.10 19.92
C SER A 726 22.03 24.62 20.15
N ALA A 727 21.38 23.73 19.38
CA ALA A 727 21.65 22.30 19.40
C ALA A 727 22.83 21.92 18.48
N ALA A 728 22.90 22.53 17.30
CA ALA A 728 23.92 22.29 16.29
C ALA A 728 24.07 23.51 15.36
N SER A 729 25.21 23.62 14.68
CA SER A 729 25.50 24.62 13.66
C SER A 729 25.49 24.00 12.27
N PHE A 730 25.21 24.82 11.24
CA PHE A 730 25.23 24.38 9.85
C PHE A 730 25.94 25.34 8.92
N ASN A 731 26.34 24.82 7.77
CA ASN A 731 26.83 25.57 6.62
C ASN A 731 26.28 24.93 5.35
N LEU A 732 25.59 25.72 4.52
CA LEU A 732 25.20 25.35 3.18
C LEU A 732 25.73 26.39 2.20
N ASN A 733 26.82 26.06 1.49
CA ASN A 733 27.44 26.95 0.49
C ASN A 733 27.74 28.37 1.01
N GLY A 734 28.20 28.48 2.26
CA GLY A 734 28.50 29.77 2.90
C GLY A 734 27.33 30.40 3.66
N ASP A 735 26.11 29.86 3.54
CA ASP A 735 24.99 30.20 4.44
C ASP A 735 25.16 29.45 5.76
N THR A 736 25.65 30.15 6.79
CA THR A 736 25.90 29.58 8.11
C THR A 736 24.84 29.99 9.12
N GLY A 737 24.45 29.05 9.99
CA GLY A 737 23.50 29.32 11.06
C GLY A 737 23.51 28.23 12.13
N THR A 738 22.51 28.25 13.01
CA THR A 738 22.33 27.23 14.04
C THR A 738 20.90 26.70 14.05
N TRP A 739 20.71 25.47 14.52
CA TRP A 739 19.41 24.94 14.89
C TRP A 739 19.20 25.10 16.40
N PRO A 740 18.01 25.55 16.85
CA PRO A 740 17.72 25.71 18.28
C PRO A 740 17.50 24.35 18.97
N ARG A 741 17.68 24.28 20.29
CA ARG A 741 17.30 23.09 21.08
C ARG A 741 15.80 22.89 21.21
N ASP A 742 15.04 23.97 21.23
CA ASP A 742 13.57 23.97 21.28
C ASP A 742 13.04 25.12 20.44
N THR A 743 11.88 24.92 19.81
CA THR A 743 11.36 25.88 18.86
C THR A 743 9.84 25.84 18.73
N ILE A 744 9.26 26.96 18.31
CA ILE A 744 7.88 27.01 17.80
C ILE A 744 7.95 27.36 16.31
N LEU A 745 7.61 26.38 15.47
CA LEU A 745 7.45 26.55 14.03
C LEU A 745 6.10 27.21 13.74
N ALA A 746 6.07 28.05 12.71
CA ALA A 746 4.88 28.76 12.31
C ALA A 746 4.75 28.84 10.78
N ARG A 747 3.50 28.90 10.30
CA ARG A 747 3.18 29.23 8.91
C ARG A 747 1.92 30.09 8.86
N LYS A 748 1.99 31.20 8.14
CA LYS A 748 0.84 32.07 7.91
C LYS A 748 -0.09 31.51 6.86
N TYR A 749 -1.37 31.64 7.13
CA TYR A 749 -2.44 31.43 6.17
C TYR A 749 -3.20 32.74 5.95
N THR A 750 -3.94 32.85 4.85
CA THR A 750 -4.69 34.06 4.49
C THR A 750 -5.72 34.45 5.55
N LYS A 751 -6.25 33.48 6.33
CA LYS A 751 -7.23 33.72 7.40
C LYS A 751 -6.75 33.25 8.77
N GLY A 752 -5.48 32.86 8.93
CA GLY A 752 -5.04 32.20 10.14
C GLY A 752 -3.53 32.01 10.30
N LEU A 753 -3.15 31.34 11.38
CA LEU A 753 -1.78 31.03 11.74
C LEU A 753 -1.73 29.61 12.31
N VAL A 754 -0.76 28.81 11.87
CA VAL A 754 -0.56 27.44 12.36
C VAL A 754 0.78 27.35 13.07
N LEU A 755 0.78 26.73 14.25
CA LEU A 755 1.92 26.64 15.16
C LEU A 755 2.22 25.20 15.56
N TYR A 756 3.50 24.86 15.72
CA TYR A 756 3.93 23.59 16.29
C TYR A 756 5.20 23.76 17.13
N ARG A 757 5.14 23.39 18.41
CA ARG A 757 6.32 23.38 19.29
C ARG A 757 7.05 22.04 19.21
N CYS A 758 8.35 22.03 18.99
CA CYS A 758 9.14 20.79 18.98
C CYS A 758 10.59 21.01 19.43
N PRO A 759 11.22 19.98 20.04
CA PRO A 759 12.64 20.02 20.38
C PRO A 759 13.49 19.66 19.16
N TYR A 760 14.80 19.89 19.23
CA TYR A 760 15.73 19.46 18.17
C TYR A 760 15.69 17.94 17.94
N PHE A 761 15.82 17.19 19.03
CA PHE A 761 15.63 15.74 19.08
C PHE A 761 14.63 15.37 20.15
N ARG A 762 13.89 14.31 19.88
CA ARG A 762 12.97 13.74 20.83
C ARG A 762 13.67 13.25 22.11
N PRO A 763 13.28 13.76 23.31
CA PRO A 763 13.75 13.22 24.57
C PRO A 763 13.18 11.82 24.84
N SER A 764 13.86 11.04 25.69
CA SER A 764 13.45 9.68 26.09
C SER A 764 13.14 9.59 27.59
N GLY A 765 12.33 8.61 27.98
CA GLY A 765 12.07 8.30 29.40
C GLY A 765 11.42 9.45 30.16
N SER A 766 11.87 9.71 31.40
CA SER A 766 11.33 10.80 32.24
C SER A 766 11.50 12.19 31.62
N SER A 767 12.55 12.41 30.81
CA SER A 767 12.76 13.67 30.09
C SER A 767 11.71 13.92 29.01
N PHE A 768 11.13 12.86 28.41
CA PHE A 768 10.01 12.99 27.48
C PHE A 768 8.79 13.57 28.19
N VAL A 769 8.40 12.97 29.32
CA VAL A 769 7.24 13.41 30.11
C VAL A 769 7.45 14.83 30.64
N ALA A 770 8.67 15.16 31.09
CA ALA A 770 9.01 16.51 31.53
C ALA A 770 8.85 17.54 30.41
N TYR A 771 9.32 17.23 29.20
CA TYR A 771 9.19 18.12 28.05
C TYR A 771 7.72 18.30 27.62
N VAL A 772 6.95 17.22 27.56
CA VAL A 772 5.52 17.25 27.16
C VAL A 772 4.68 18.14 28.08
N ASN A 773 5.08 18.32 29.34
CA ASN A 773 4.39 19.14 30.33
C ASN A 773 5.02 20.53 30.50
N ASN A 774 6.21 20.78 29.97
CA ASN A 774 6.85 22.08 30.04
C ASN A 774 6.17 23.07 29.09
N GLU A 775 5.94 24.31 29.55
CA GLU A 775 5.24 25.36 28.80
C GLU A 775 6.17 26.49 28.39
N VAL A 776 5.88 27.09 27.23
CA VAL A 776 6.52 28.31 26.72
C VAL A 776 5.42 29.25 26.23
N THR A 777 5.48 30.51 26.67
CA THR A 777 4.57 31.57 26.25
C THR A 777 5.27 32.52 25.29
N VAL A 778 4.64 32.80 24.15
CA VAL A 778 5.22 33.68 23.11
C VAL A 778 4.18 34.68 22.59
N PRO A 779 4.60 35.91 22.25
CA PRO A 779 3.73 36.87 21.60
C PRO A 779 3.43 36.43 20.15
N LEU A 780 2.20 36.71 19.71
CA LEU A 780 1.74 36.54 18.34
C LEU A 780 1.92 37.84 17.57
N ASP A 781 2.02 37.75 16.24
CA ASP A 781 2.16 38.89 15.32
C ASP A 781 0.81 39.55 14.95
N GLY A 782 -0.24 39.25 15.72
CA GLY A 782 -1.60 39.69 15.46
C GLY A 782 -2.57 39.22 16.54
N VAL A 783 -3.85 39.53 16.35
CA VAL A 783 -4.93 39.08 17.23
C VAL A 783 -5.59 37.86 16.59
N TYR A 784 -5.60 36.75 17.30
CA TYR A 784 -6.10 35.47 16.80
C TYR A 784 -7.10 34.83 17.75
N ARG A 785 -7.84 33.82 17.29
CA ARG A 785 -8.66 32.94 18.12
C ARG A 785 -8.19 31.51 17.94
N ARG A 786 -7.98 30.78 19.03
CA ARG A 786 -7.62 29.36 18.98
C ARG A 786 -8.81 28.54 18.51
N VAL A 787 -8.58 27.62 17.57
CA VAL A 787 -9.57 26.62 17.17
C VAL A 787 -9.52 25.47 18.17
N ASN A 788 -10.64 25.20 18.83
CA ASN A 788 -10.81 24.04 19.71
C ASN A 788 -11.05 22.78 18.87
N TYR A 789 -10.84 21.60 19.45
CA TYR A 789 -10.92 20.32 18.73
C TYR A 789 -12.28 20.10 18.02
N ASP A 790 -13.36 20.57 18.62
CA ASP A 790 -14.72 20.49 18.08
C ASP A 790 -15.00 21.52 16.95
N GLY A 791 -14.05 22.39 16.64
CA GLY A 791 -14.16 23.45 15.64
C GLY A 791 -14.65 24.79 16.19
N THR A 792 -14.98 24.89 17.49
CA THR A 792 -15.35 26.16 18.11
C THR A 792 -14.14 27.10 18.26
N LEU A 793 -14.39 28.40 18.34
CA LEU A 793 -13.34 29.41 18.48
C LEU A 793 -13.24 29.91 19.92
N GLY A 794 -12.02 29.94 20.44
CA GLY A 794 -11.69 30.57 21.71
C GLY A 794 -11.77 32.10 21.70
N PRO A 795 -11.48 32.75 22.83
CA PRO A 795 -11.39 34.20 22.91
C PRO A 795 -10.24 34.76 22.04
N PRO A 796 -10.28 36.06 21.68
CA PRO A 796 -9.15 36.72 21.04
C PRO A 796 -7.89 36.69 21.93
N ILE A 797 -6.74 36.36 21.35
CA ILE A 797 -5.44 36.26 22.00
C ILE A 797 -4.37 36.98 21.18
N THR A 798 -3.38 37.55 21.87
CA THR A 798 -2.17 38.17 21.30
C THR A 798 -0.89 37.48 21.76
N GLU A 799 -1.02 36.49 22.63
CA GLU A 799 0.04 35.61 23.09
C GLU A 799 -0.50 34.18 23.20
N ILE A 800 0.38 33.19 23.13
CA ILE A 800 -0.01 31.80 23.25
C ILE A 800 0.97 31.05 24.14
N THR A 801 0.44 30.20 25.01
CA THR A 801 1.19 29.22 25.79
C THR A 801 1.05 27.86 25.14
N LEU A 802 2.19 27.21 24.85
CA LEU A 802 2.24 25.87 24.28
C LEU A 802 3.13 24.96 25.13
N ARG A 803 2.64 23.76 25.43
CA ARG A 803 3.41 22.66 26.01
C ARG A 803 4.33 22.02 24.98
N GLY A 804 5.31 21.21 25.40
CA GLY A 804 6.18 20.49 24.46
C GLY A 804 5.39 19.59 23.51
N TYR A 805 5.68 19.62 22.20
CA TYR A 805 4.86 18.98 21.15
C TYR A 805 3.44 19.51 21.01
N GLU A 806 3.02 20.56 21.71
CA GLU A 806 1.69 21.14 21.49
C GLU A 806 1.67 21.99 20.22
N SER A 807 0.55 21.89 19.50
CA SER A 807 0.25 22.71 18.33
C SER A 807 -0.94 23.62 18.58
N ALA A 808 -1.07 24.64 17.73
CA ALA A 808 -2.27 25.45 17.68
C ALA A 808 -2.63 25.81 16.24
N ILE A 809 -3.92 25.71 15.95
CA ILE A 809 -4.53 26.23 14.73
C ILE A 809 -5.29 27.49 15.15
N LEU A 810 -4.99 28.61 14.51
CA LEU A 810 -5.50 29.93 14.88
C LEU A 810 -6.20 30.59 13.70
N VAL A 811 -7.33 31.23 13.96
CA VAL A 811 -8.05 32.09 12.99
C VAL A 811 -7.78 33.55 13.33
N SER A 812 -7.55 34.39 12.33
CA SER A 812 -7.40 35.84 12.52
C SER A 812 -8.69 36.42 13.12
N ALA A 813 -8.58 37.23 14.18
CA ALA A 813 -9.76 37.82 14.81
C ALA A 813 -10.52 38.75 13.85
N ALA A 814 -9.83 39.37 12.88
CA ALA A 814 -10.42 40.19 11.82
C ALA A 814 -11.26 39.39 10.81
N GLU A 815 -11.06 38.07 10.69
CA GLU A 815 -11.93 37.21 9.86
C GLU A 815 -13.24 36.88 10.58
N THR A 816 -13.31 37.12 11.90
CA THR A 816 -14.52 36.95 12.71
C THR A 816 -15.30 38.24 12.93
N THR A 817 -14.87 39.37 12.34
CA THR A 817 -15.62 40.63 12.34
C THR A 817 -16.66 40.72 11.20
N ALA A 818 -16.97 39.59 10.56
CA ALA A 818 -18.07 39.45 9.61
C ALA A 818 -19.23 38.67 10.26
N PRO A 819 -20.49 38.96 9.88
CA PRO A 819 -21.60 38.12 10.30
C PRO A 819 -21.40 36.69 9.79
N ASN A 820 -21.66 35.71 10.65
CA ASN A 820 -21.50 34.30 10.33
C ASN A 820 -22.83 33.59 10.60
N VAL A 821 -23.67 33.52 9.57
CA VAL A 821 -24.99 32.90 9.67
C VAL A 821 -24.87 31.42 9.34
N GLN A 822 -25.01 30.58 10.36
CA GLN A 822 -25.11 29.14 10.21
C GLN A 822 -26.56 28.72 10.01
N LEU A 823 -26.79 27.75 9.13
CA LEU A 823 -28.11 27.21 8.84
C LEU A 823 -28.21 25.78 9.35
N THR A 824 -29.29 25.49 10.09
CA THR A 824 -29.71 24.14 10.43
C THR A 824 -31.02 23.85 9.71
N VAL A 825 -31.10 22.75 8.97
CA VAL A 825 -32.32 22.34 8.26
C VAL A 825 -32.77 20.99 8.81
N SER A 826 -34.05 20.87 9.14
CA SER A 826 -34.67 19.62 9.55
C SER A 826 -36.03 19.44 8.88
N VAL A 827 -36.46 18.20 8.76
CA VAL A 827 -37.77 17.84 8.21
C VAL A 827 -38.51 16.93 9.18
N ASP A 828 -39.82 17.10 9.30
CA ASP A 828 -40.67 16.23 10.14
C ASP A 828 -40.82 14.81 9.56
N LYS A 829 -40.69 14.67 8.24
CA LYS A 829 -40.79 13.41 7.49
C LYS A 829 -39.59 13.24 6.55
N PRO A 830 -38.55 12.49 6.94
CA PRO A 830 -37.35 12.30 6.10
C PRO A 830 -37.59 11.38 4.89
N ASN A 831 -38.65 10.57 4.91
CA ASN A 831 -39.04 9.67 3.80
C ASN A 831 -40.53 9.88 3.43
N PRO A 832 -40.89 11.03 2.85
CA PRO A 832 -42.26 11.34 2.49
C PRO A 832 -42.74 10.45 1.33
N LYS A 833 -44.01 10.04 1.37
CA LYS A 833 -44.70 9.39 0.27
C LYS A 833 -45.30 10.45 -0.66
N SER A 834 -45.69 10.03 -1.88
CA SER A 834 -46.51 10.87 -2.75
C SER A 834 -47.76 11.36 -1.99
N LEU A 835 -48.04 12.65 -2.13
CA LEU A 835 -49.03 13.48 -1.44
C LEU A 835 -48.77 13.76 0.04
N ASP A 836 -47.61 13.38 0.61
CA ASP A 836 -47.26 13.82 1.95
C ASP A 836 -46.95 15.33 1.98
N VAL A 837 -47.53 16.00 2.99
CA VAL A 837 -47.06 17.31 3.42
C VAL A 837 -45.89 17.11 4.39
N VAL A 838 -44.76 17.74 4.08
CA VAL A 838 -43.51 17.76 4.85
C VAL A 838 -43.29 19.16 5.40
N THR A 839 -43.08 19.26 6.70
CA THR A 839 -42.66 20.50 7.35
C THR A 839 -41.13 20.58 7.34
N VAL A 840 -40.58 21.53 6.60
CA VAL A 840 -39.15 21.87 6.62
C VAL A 840 -38.93 23.00 7.62
N THR A 841 -38.12 22.76 8.64
CA THR A 841 -37.70 23.77 9.60
C THR A 841 -36.28 24.22 9.27
N ILE A 842 -36.08 25.52 9.08
CA ILE A 842 -34.79 26.13 8.83
C ILE A 842 -34.50 27.09 9.98
N GLU A 843 -33.43 26.84 10.74
CA GLU A 843 -32.91 27.78 11.72
C GLU A 843 -31.67 28.47 11.16
N ALA A 844 -31.72 29.80 11.06
CA ALA A 844 -30.57 30.63 10.77
C ALA A 844 -30.07 31.26 12.07
N ARG A 845 -28.81 31.00 12.43
CA ARG A 845 -28.18 31.54 13.64
C ARG A 845 -26.93 32.31 13.29
N ASN A 846 -26.86 33.58 13.68
CA ASN A 846 -25.63 34.35 13.57
C ASN A 846 -24.69 33.98 14.73
N VAL A 847 -23.67 33.18 14.43
CA VAL A 847 -22.59 32.82 15.36
C VAL A 847 -21.39 33.77 15.25
N GLY A 848 -21.48 34.79 14.39
CA GLY A 848 -20.49 35.84 14.24
C GLY A 848 -20.62 36.93 15.30
N ASN A 849 -19.70 37.89 15.25
CA ASN A 849 -19.55 38.91 16.30
C ASN A 849 -20.16 40.26 15.89
N THR A 850 -20.74 40.34 14.70
CA THR A 850 -21.36 41.53 14.10
C THR A 850 -22.74 41.17 13.53
N GLU A 851 -23.64 42.14 13.45
CA GLU A 851 -24.97 41.98 12.86
C GLU A 851 -24.88 41.48 11.41
N SER A 852 -25.71 40.51 11.03
CA SER A 852 -25.86 40.10 9.64
C SER A 852 -26.62 41.16 8.88
N GLY A 853 -26.25 41.39 7.62
CA GLY A 853 -27.22 42.02 6.71
C GLY A 853 -28.48 41.14 6.57
N GLU A 854 -29.35 41.53 5.65
CA GLU A 854 -30.46 40.68 5.22
C GLU A 854 -29.92 39.30 4.79
N VAL A 855 -30.55 38.23 5.28
CA VAL A 855 -30.12 36.85 4.99
C VAL A 855 -31.05 36.26 3.95
N GLU A 856 -30.52 36.04 2.74
CA GLU A 856 -31.21 35.30 1.69
C GLU A 856 -30.84 33.81 1.75
N ILE A 857 -31.82 32.94 1.97
CA ILE A 857 -31.69 31.50 1.93
C ILE A 857 -32.35 31.00 0.65
N ARG A 858 -31.61 30.24 -0.15
CA ARG A 858 -32.13 29.56 -1.34
C ARG A 858 -32.27 28.09 -1.04
N LEU A 859 -33.50 27.60 -1.05
CA LEU A 859 -33.81 26.19 -0.87
C LEU A 859 -34.15 25.57 -2.24
N PRO A 860 -33.23 24.83 -2.87
CA PRO A 860 -33.52 24.10 -4.09
C PRO A 860 -34.56 23.00 -3.80
N ILE A 861 -35.56 22.87 -4.66
CA ILE A 861 -36.58 21.83 -4.58
C ILE A 861 -36.67 21.06 -5.91
N SER A 862 -36.97 19.76 -5.85
CA SER A 862 -37.13 18.94 -7.06
C SER A 862 -38.47 19.27 -7.75
N ARG A 863 -38.62 18.87 -9.02
CA ARG A 863 -39.87 19.07 -9.78
C ARG A 863 -41.07 18.30 -9.21
N GLU A 864 -40.81 17.33 -8.34
CA GLU A 864 -41.81 16.50 -7.67
C GLU A 864 -42.22 17.12 -6.31
N VAL A 865 -41.74 18.33 -5.99
CA VAL A 865 -42.04 19.00 -4.72
C VAL A 865 -42.63 20.38 -5.00
N SER A 866 -43.75 20.72 -4.36
CA SER A 866 -44.35 22.05 -4.45
C SER A 866 -44.54 22.68 -3.08
N TYR A 867 -44.37 23.99 -2.99
CA TYR A 867 -44.66 24.76 -1.78
C TYR A 867 -46.17 24.83 -1.47
N GLU A 868 -46.57 24.61 -0.22
CA GLU A 868 -47.94 24.80 0.27
C GLU A 868 -48.16 26.25 0.75
N GLN A 869 -49.10 26.95 0.14
CA GLN A 869 -49.44 28.34 0.47
C GLN A 869 -50.01 28.44 1.90
N GLY A 870 -49.46 29.35 2.73
CA GLY A 870 -49.87 29.53 4.13
C GLY A 870 -48.94 28.89 5.18
N SER A 871 -47.67 28.67 4.82
CA SER A 871 -46.65 28.10 5.72
C SER A 871 -46.42 28.91 6.99
N LEU A 872 -45.96 28.24 8.06
CA LEU A 872 -45.72 28.77 9.40
C LEU A 872 -44.45 29.63 9.46
N SER A 873 -44.48 30.82 8.86
CA SER A 873 -43.36 31.76 8.92
C SER A 873 -43.68 32.97 9.80
N PRO A 874 -42.70 33.47 10.58
CA PRO A 874 -42.84 34.74 11.27
C PRO A 874 -43.21 35.88 10.30
N SER A 875 -43.98 36.87 10.76
CA SER A 875 -44.49 37.95 9.91
C SER A 875 -43.41 38.86 9.29
N ASP A 876 -42.16 38.74 9.73
CA ASP A 876 -41.01 39.50 9.25
C ASP A 876 -40.12 38.70 8.28
N VAL A 877 -40.58 37.52 7.82
CA VAL A 877 -39.90 36.70 6.82
C VAL A 877 -40.63 36.78 5.49
N THR A 878 -39.90 37.02 4.41
CA THR A 878 -40.46 37.02 3.06
C THR A 878 -40.15 35.69 2.37
N ILE A 879 -41.14 35.07 1.72
CA ILE A 879 -40.98 33.85 0.95
C ILE A 879 -41.38 34.14 -0.50
N ASP A 880 -40.46 33.91 -1.44
CA ASP A 880 -40.66 34.02 -2.88
C ASP A 880 -40.56 32.64 -3.55
N THR A 881 -41.64 32.24 -4.22
CA THR A 881 -41.78 30.96 -4.93
C THR A 881 -42.05 31.17 -6.42
N SER A 882 -41.65 32.32 -6.99
CA SER A 882 -41.79 32.60 -8.42
C SER A 882 -40.95 31.66 -9.30
N ASP A 883 -39.85 31.14 -8.77
CA ASP A 883 -39.05 30.07 -9.36
C ASP A 883 -39.54 28.71 -8.85
N THR A 884 -40.01 27.85 -9.76
CA THR A 884 -40.53 26.53 -9.39
C THR A 884 -39.45 25.53 -8.97
N SER A 885 -38.17 25.87 -9.13
CA SER A 885 -37.02 25.04 -8.75
C SER A 885 -36.34 25.47 -7.46
N VAL A 886 -36.67 26.66 -6.93
CA VAL A 886 -36.04 27.24 -5.74
C VAL A 886 -37.03 28.06 -4.94
N ILE A 887 -37.14 27.79 -3.64
CA ILE A 887 -37.83 28.67 -2.69
C ILE A 887 -36.79 29.66 -2.13
N LYS A 888 -37.03 30.96 -2.32
CA LYS A 888 -36.21 32.01 -1.72
C LYS A 888 -36.86 32.48 -0.42
N ILE A 889 -36.07 32.53 0.64
CA ILE A 889 -36.48 32.95 1.98
C ILE A 889 -35.59 34.10 2.38
N THR A 890 -36.19 35.24 2.70
CA THR A 890 -35.47 36.44 3.13
C THR A 890 -35.76 36.71 4.60
N LEU A 891 -34.71 36.69 5.41
CA LEU A 891 -34.76 37.03 6.84
C LEU A 891 -34.20 38.44 7.06
N PRO A 892 -34.72 39.19 8.04
CA PRO A 892 -34.12 40.45 8.46
C PRO A 892 -32.73 40.20 9.06
N SER A 893 -32.00 41.28 9.35
CA SER A 893 -30.71 41.21 10.02
C SER A 893 -30.77 40.40 11.32
N LEU A 894 -29.70 39.64 11.57
CA LEU A 894 -29.52 38.84 12.78
C LEU A 894 -28.38 39.44 13.59
N LEU A 895 -28.66 39.89 14.82
CA LEU A 895 -27.65 40.31 15.78
C LEU A 895 -26.74 39.13 16.19
N PRO A 896 -25.55 39.38 16.75
CA PRO A 896 -24.69 38.32 17.30
C PRO A 896 -25.46 37.41 18.26
N ALA A 897 -25.27 36.10 18.10
CA ALA A 897 -25.96 35.02 18.82
C ALA A 897 -27.49 34.92 18.61
N GLN A 898 -28.09 35.80 17.80
CA GLN A 898 -29.52 35.71 17.46
C GLN A 898 -29.76 34.55 16.49
N SER A 899 -30.87 33.85 16.68
CA SER A 899 -31.40 32.92 15.69
C SER A 899 -32.81 33.28 15.27
N LYS A 900 -33.16 32.86 14.05
CA LYS A 900 -34.52 32.88 13.51
C LYS A 900 -34.85 31.54 12.91
N THR A 901 -36.07 31.08 13.17
CA THR A 901 -36.61 29.83 12.66
C THR A 901 -37.72 30.11 11.66
N VAL A 902 -37.65 29.43 10.52
CA VAL A 902 -38.67 29.44 9.46
C VAL A 902 -39.19 28.03 9.29
N GLN A 903 -40.52 27.87 9.22
CA GLN A 903 -41.14 26.60 8.88
C GLN A 903 -41.89 26.72 7.56
N LEU A 904 -41.50 25.89 6.60
CA LEU A 904 -42.14 25.74 5.31
C LEU A 904 -42.93 24.43 5.27
N ARG A 905 -44.08 24.42 4.59
CA ARG A 905 -44.76 23.17 4.26
C ARG A 905 -44.60 22.88 2.77
N LEU A 906 -44.11 21.70 2.46
CA LEU A 906 -43.88 21.23 1.09
C LEU A 906 -44.74 19.99 0.83
N ILE A 907 -45.36 19.91 -0.35
CA ILE A 907 -46.11 18.75 -0.82
C ILE A 907 -45.20 17.97 -1.76
N VAL A 908 -45.04 16.68 -1.50
CA VAL A 908 -44.34 15.74 -2.40
C VAL A 908 -45.38 15.13 -3.34
N HIS A 909 -45.15 15.16 -4.66
CA HIS A 909 -46.07 14.65 -5.69
C HIS A 909 -45.71 13.24 -6.13
#